data_AF-A0A8J6K5Q5-F1
#
_entry.id   AF-A0A8J6K5Q5-F1
#
_cell.length_a   1.000
_cell.length_b   1.000
_cell.length_c   1.000
_cell.angle_alpha   90.00
_cell.angle_beta   90.00
_cell.angle_gamma   90.00
#
_symmetry.space_group_name_H-M   'P 1'
#
loop_
_entity.id
_entity.type
_entity.pdbx_description
1 polymer ?
#
loop_
_entity_poly.entity_id
_entity_poly.type
_entity_poly.pdbx_seq_one_letter_code
_entity_poly.pdbx_strand_id
1 'polypeptide(L)'
;MDQLHMHFTQAIHNTVFQVVLGYVELCAGNSDTKFQKLPYKDLCTHITSDSYIPCLTDLCKALWEVMLSYFRTMEWHEKFDHEEPQAASDSTSVSTTEENNFDRNYIKKKLEHGLTRIWQDVQLKVKTYLLGTDMSNFKYDDFIVVLDIVSRLMQVGEEFCGSKSEVLQESIRKQSVNYFKNYHRTRLEELRMFLENETWELCPVKSSFSILQLHEFKCLGQSRSPSMSPSKQATSADAAVVSLFEQYTSGGNPFEIQCVLKDDETEDVLAANGYESDELEKSAYQEYDSDSDVAEELKRDYVDEQTGDAPSKSISRETLRSRKRSDYSLNKVNAPILTNTTLNVIRLVGKYLQMMTILKPIAFDVIHCMSQLFDYYLYAVYTFFGRNDAYESTGLGLSSSRLRTTLNRIQESLIDMEVASENVGSLAPGEERKEKVPSPHLSHMVVLTESNTLYGLAQRVVATESLVFLAEQFEFLQNQLDSVMPAAKKPFLQQFYSQTVSTASELRKPIYWIVAAKAIDYEQQLLLMANVKWDVKEIMSQHNVYVDALLKEFELFNRKLSELSKHVRIPLPVSNILWEHCIRLANRTLVEGYANVKKCSNEGRALMQLDFQQFLMKLEKLTDIRPIPDKEFVETYIKAYYLTENDMERWIKEHREYSTKQLTNLVNVCLGSHINKKARQKLLATIDDMDRPKR
;
A
#
# COMPACT_ATOMS: atom_id res chain seq x y z
N MET A 1 -38.68 47.20 -1.37
CA MET A 1 -37.59 46.23 -1.63
C MET A 1 -36.96 45.70 -0.35
N ASP A 2 -36.41 46.53 0.54
CA ASP A 2 -35.71 46.00 1.74
C ASP A 2 -36.65 45.26 2.72
N GLN A 3 -37.92 45.68 2.85
CA GLN A 3 -38.94 44.94 3.61
C GLN A 3 -39.27 43.57 2.97
N LEU A 4 -39.28 43.47 1.63
CA LEU A 4 -39.52 42.22 0.91
C LEU A 4 -38.42 41.20 1.25
N HIS A 5 -37.15 41.61 1.14
CA HIS A 5 -36.02 40.76 1.50
C HIS A 5 -36.06 40.35 2.98
N MET A 6 -36.44 41.26 3.89
CA MET A 6 -36.63 40.94 5.30
C MET A 6 -37.72 39.88 5.53
N HIS A 7 -38.85 39.96 4.82
CA HIS A 7 -39.91 38.96 4.90
C HIS A 7 -39.46 37.59 4.38
N PHE A 8 -38.69 37.54 3.28
CA PHE A 8 -38.12 36.29 2.78
C PHE A 8 -37.09 35.70 3.74
N THR A 9 -36.17 36.50 4.31
CA THR A 9 -35.23 36.03 5.35
C THR A 9 -35.98 35.47 6.58
N GLN A 10 -37.05 36.13 7.03
CA GLN A 10 -37.87 35.64 8.14
C GLN A 10 -38.62 34.36 7.78
N ALA A 11 -39.15 34.25 6.56
CA ALA A 11 -39.80 33.04 6.07
C ALA A 11 -38.83 31.87 6.05
N ILE A 12 -37.61 32.03 5.49
CA ILE A 12 -36.57 31.00 5.51
C ILE A 12 -36.29 30.57 6.95
N HIS A 13 -36.10 31.52 7.88
CA HIS A 13 -35.81 31.18 9.26
C HIS A 13 -36.95 30.39 9.93
N ASN A 14 -38.20 30.84 9.77
CA ASN A 14 -39.37 30.21 10.37
C ASN A 14 -39.60 28.81 9.79
N THR A 15 -39.55 28.65 8.46
CA THR A 15 -39.76 27.38 7.78
C THR A 15 -38.74 26.34 8.21
N VAL A 16 -37.45 26.71 8.19
CA VAL A 16 -36.35 25.83 8.60
C VAL A 16 -36.46 25.45 10.08
N PHE A 17 -36.85 26.38 10.94
CA PHE A 17 -37.04 26.12 12.36
C PHE A 17 -38.21 25.15 12.61
N GLN A 18 -39.34 25.32 11.94
CA GLN A 18 -40.52 24.47 12.11
C GLN A 18 -40.28 23.03 11.63
N VAL A 19 -39.60 22.85 10.49
CA VAL A 19 -39.24 21.52 9.98
C VAL A 19 -38.37 20.77 10.99
N VAL A 20 -37.28 21.40 11.46
CA VAL A 20 -36.38 20.77 12.42
C VAL A 20 -37.05 20.53 13.76
N LEU A 21 -37.84 21.48 14.27
CA LEU A 21 -38.58 21.31 15.52
C LEU A 21 -39.55 20.12 15.45
N GLY A 22 -40.29 19.97 14.34
CA GLY A 22 -41.21 18.86 14.14
C GLY A 22 -40.50 17.50 14.21
N TYR A 23 -39.35 17.36 13.56
CA TYR A 23 -38.55 16.13 13.63
C TYR A 23 -37.95 15.88 15.02
N VAL A 24 -37.52 16.92 15.74
CA VAL A 24 -37.02 16.79 17.12
C VAL A 24 -38.13 16.35 18.09
N GLU A 25 -39.33 16.92 17.97
CA GLU A 25 -40.50 16.53 18.78
C GLU A 25 -40.96 15.09 18.49
N LEU A 26 -40.89 14.66 17.22
CA LEU A 26 -41.15 13.27 16.82
C LEU A 26 -40.11 12.30 17.40
N CYS A 27 -38.83 12.68 17.43
CA CYS A 27 -37.77 11.85 18.00
C CYS A 27 -37.80 11.76 19.52
N ALA A 28 -38.23 12.82 20.20
CA ALA A 28 -38.27 12.88 21.67
C ALA A 28 -39.48 12.17 22.29
N GLY A 29 -40.51 11.86 21.50
CA GLY A 29 -41.67 11.07 21.92
C GLY A 29 -42.41 11.66 23.14
N ASN A 30 -43.25 12.67 22.96
CA ASN A 30 -44.11 13.28 24.01
C ASN A 30 -43.45 13.57 25.37
N SER A 31 -42.12 13.63 25.48
CA SER A 31 -41.44 14.10 26.67
C SER A 31 -41.53 15.62 26.73
N ASP A 32 -41.91 16.15 27.89
CA ASP A 32 -42.25 17.56 28.17
C ASP A 32 -41.01 18.50 28.16
N THR A 33 -40.31 18.55 27.04
CA THR A 33 -39.08 19.33 26.83
C THR A 33 -39.42 20.58 26.02
N LYS A 34 -39.10 21.76 26.56
CA LYS A 34 -39.36 23.09 25.95
C LYS A 34 -38.42 23.37 24.75
N PHE A 35 -38.45 22.51 23.73
CA PHE A 35 -37.63 22.64 22.51
C PHE A 35 -37.94 23.91 21.73
N GLN A 36 -39.17 24.44 21.82
CA GLN A 36 -39.58 25.70 21.19
C GLN A 36 -38.75 26.93 21.59
N LYS A 37 -38.03 26.87 22.72
CA LYS A 37 -37.17 27.98 23.20
C LYS A 37 -35.70 27.81 22.84
N LEU A 38 -35.31 26.67 22.28
CA LEU A 38 -33.91 26.43 21.93
C LEU A 38 -33.56 27.16 20.62
N PRO A 39 -32.34 27.70 20.51
CA PRO A 39 -31.89 28.28 19.25
C PRO A 39 -31.76 27.19 18.19
N TYR A 40 -31.95 27.56 16.92
CA TYR A 40 -31.89 26.62 15.78
C TYR A 40 -30.66 25.71 15.79
N LYS A 41 -29.49 26.24 16.16
CA LYS A 41 -28.25 25.48 16.25
C LYS A 41 -28.33 24.31 17.23
N ASP A 42 -28.96 24.52 18.38
CA ASP A 42 -29.09 23.50 19.42
C ASP A 42 -30.18 22.50 19.07
N LEU A 43 -31.21 22.90 18.31
CA LEU A 43 -32.19 21.94 17.79
C LEU A 43 -31.57 20.94 16.80
N CYS A 44 -30.64 21.39 15.95
CA CYS A 44 -29.96 20.51 15.00
C CYS A 44 -29.12 19.41 15.67
N THR A 45 -28.68 19.58 16.92
CA THR A 45 -27.88 18.56 17.64
C THR A 45 -28.74 17.43 18.20
N HIS A 46 -30.05 17.64 18.32
CA HIS A 46 -30.99 16.67 18.90
C HIS A 46 -31.62 15.71 17.87
N ILE A 47 -31.27 15.85 16.59
CA ILE A 47 -31.77 14.99 15.51
C ILE A 47 -31.06 13.64 15.57
N THR A 48 -31.83 12.56 15.55
CA THR A 48 -31.30 11.19 15.55
C THR A 48 -30.83 10.77 14.16
N SER A 49 -29.90 9.81 14.07
CA SER A 49 -29.38 9.28 12.80
C SER A 49 -30.49 8.85 11.85
N ASP A 50 -31.52 8.19 12.37
CA ASP A 50 -32.59 7.58 11.58
C ASP A 50 -33.53 8.64 10.98
N SER A 51 -33.71 9.76 11.67
CA SER A 51 -34.52 10.90 11.23
C SER A 51 -33.75 11.92 10.39
N TYR A 52 -32.41 11.79 10.30
CA TYR A 52 -31.55 12.81 9.71
C TYR A 52 -31.77 13.00 8.21
N ILE A 53 -31.80 11.91 7.44
CA ILE A 53 -32.00 11.94 5.98
C ILE A 53 -33.41 12.44 5.63
N PRO A 54 -34.49 11.95 6.26
CA PRO A 54 -35.83 12.50 6.05
C PRO A 54 -35.92 14.00 6.37
N CYS A 55 -35.37 14.43 7.52
CA CYS A 55 -35.38 15.83 7.92
C CYS A 55 -34.57 16.72 6.97
N LEU A 56 -33.40 16.26 6.51
CA LEU A 56 -32.59 17.00 5.52
C LEU A 56 -33.33 17.14 4.19
N THR A 57 -33.98 16.06 3.75
CA THR A 57 -34.78 16.04 2.51
C THR A 57 -35.91 17.06 2.61
N ASP A 58 -36.73 16.99 3.66
CA ASP A 58 -37.86 17.91 3.84
C ASP A 58 -37.42 19.36 4.06
N LEU A 59 -36.29 19.57 4.74
CA LEU A 59 -35.66 20.88 4.86
C LEU A 59 -35.31 21.45 3.48
N CYS A 60 -34.66 20.66 2.63
CA CYS A 60 -34.31 21.04 1.26
C CYS A 60 -35.55 21.29 0.39
N LYS A 61 -36.61 20.48 0.54
CA LYS A 61 -37.89 20.69 -0.15
C LYS A 61 -38.55 22.01 0.25
N ALA A 62 -38.61 22.30 1.55
CA ALA A 62 -39.23 23.52 2.06
C ALA A 62 -38.43 24.79 1.66
N LEU A 63 -37.10 24.69 1.63
CA LEU A 63 -36.22 25.76 1.13
C LEU A 63 -36.41 25.99 -0.38
N TRP A 64 -36.56 24.92 -1.16
CA TRP A 64 -36.88 25.01 -2.59
C TRP A 64 -38.18 25.76 -2.85
N GLU A 65 -39.25 25.50 -2.09
CA GLU A 65 -40.53 26.21 -2.25
C GLU A 65 -40.39 27.72 -2.00
N VAL A 66 -39.63 28.12 -0.98
CA VAL A 66 -39.38 29.53 -0.69
C VAL A 66 -38.59 30.20 -1.82
N MET A 67 -37.56 29.51 -2.35
CA MET A 67 -36.79 29.99 -3.50
C MET A 67 -37.63 30.08 -4.77
N LEU A 68 -38.47 29.07 -5.04
CA LEU A 68 -39.39 29.05 -6.17
C LEU A 68 -40.42 30.19 -6.08
N SER A 69 -40.92 30.51 -4.88
CA SER A 69 -41.80 31.66 -4.67
C SER A 69 -41.11 32.99 -5.00
N TYR A 70 -39.82 33.12 -4.68
CA TYR A 70 -39.04 34.30 -5.05
C TYR A 70 -38.80 34.37 -6.56
N PHE A 71 -38.46 33.25 -7.19
CA PHE A 71 -38.29 33.15 -8.64
C PHE A 71 -39.58 33.51 -9.39
N ARG A 72 -40.74 33.00 -8.96
CA ARG A 72 -42.05 33.38 -9.51
C ARG A 72 -42.37 34.86 -9.34
N THR A 73 -41.92 35.46 -8.25
CA THR A 73 -42.08 36.91 -8.02
C THR A 73 -41.22 37.71 -9.00
N MET A 74 -40.01 37.23 -9.33
CA MET A 74 -39.21 37.83 -10.39
C MET A 74 -39.82 37.64 -11.78
N GLU A 75 -40.24 36.43 -12.14
CA GLU A 75 -40.91 36.18 -13.43
C GLU A 75 -42.16 37.05 -13.58
N TRP A 76 -42.92 37.25 -12.50
CA TRP A 76 -44.07 38.14 -12.52
C TRP A 76 -43.64 39.58 -12.84
N HIS A 77 -42.57 40.08 -12.20
CA HIS A 77 -42.04 41.41 -12.52
C HIS A 77 -41.51 41.51 -13.96
N GLU A 78 -40.86 40.47 -14.50
CA GLU A 78 -40.41 40.45 -15.90
C GLU A 78 -41.58 40.42 -16.90
N LYS A 79 -42.63 39.64 -16.60
CA LYS A 79 -43.86 39.62 -17.42
C LYS A 79 -44.62 40.94 -17.34
N PHE A 80 -44.70 41.57 -16.16
CA PHE A 80 -45.33 42.88 -15.96
C PHE A 80 -44.54 44.01 -16.64
N ASP A 81 -43.21 43.87 -16.76
CA ASP A 81 -42.37 44.77 -17.55
C ASP A 81 -42.56 44.60 -19.07
N HIS A 82 -42.94 43.40 -19.53
CA HIS A 82 -43.22 43.12 -20.94
C HIS A 82 -44.66 43.42 -21.39
N GLU A 83 -45.64 43.45 -20.48
CA GLU A 83 -47.06 43.67 -20.81
C GLU A 83 -47.47 45.16 -20.90
N GLU A 84 -46.65 46.11 -20.45
CA GLU A 84 -46.86 47.55 -20.70
C GLU A 84 -46.04 48.09 -21.89
N PRO A 85 -46.51 47.86 -23.11
CA PRO A 85 -46.42 48.91 -24.12
C PRO A 85 -47.79 49.12 -24.79
N GLN A 86 -48.24 50.38 -24.80
CA GLN A 86 -49.38 50.92 -25.57
C GLN A 86 -50.77 50.94 -24.89
N ALA A 87 -50.93 51.69 -23.80
CA ALA A 87 -52.25 52.26 -23.48
C ALA A 87 -52.12 53.61 -22.78
N ALA A 88 -51.74 54.64 -23.53
CA ALA A 88 -52.27 56.01 -23.47
C ALA A 88 -51.33 56.96 -24.21
N SER A 89 -51.71 57.30 -25.45
CA SER A 89 -51.36 58.60 -26.02
C SER A 89 -52.04 59.68 -25.19
N ASP A 90 -51.27 60.48 -24.46
CA ASP A 90 -51.50 61.92 -24.40
C ASP A 90 -50.26 62.66 -23.90
N SER A 91 -49.93 63.70 -24.65
CA SER A 91 -48.77 64.56 -24.47
C SER A 91 -48.80 65.28 -23.13
N THR A 92 -47.98 64.85 -22.16
CA THR A 92 -47.17 65.67 -21.21
C THR A 92 -46.43 64.72 -20.24
N SER A 93 -45.38 64.01 -20.69
CA SER A 93 -44.34 63.53 -19.76
C SER A 93 -43.17 62.81 -20.46
N VAL A 94 -42.13 63.56 -20.79
CA VAL A 94 -40.82 62.95 -21.12
C VAL A 94 -40.05 62.64 -19.81
N SER A 95 -40.30 63.38 -18.72
CA SER A 95 -39.64 63.18 -17.42
C SER A 95 -40.15 61.95 -16.63
N THR A 96 -41.45 61.64 -16.65
CA THR A 96 -41.97 60.48 -15.88
C THR A 96 -41.60 59.15 -16.50
N THR A 97 -41.36 59.12 -17.82
CA THR A 97 -40.97 57.90 -18.54
C THR A 97 -39.52 57.52 -18.25
N GLU A 98 -38.63 58.50 -18.06
CA GLU A 98 -37.24 58.28 -17.63
C GLU A 98 -37.15 57.89 -16.14
N GLU A 99 -37.95 58.52 -15.27
CA GLU A 99 -38.06 58.16 -13.84
C GLU A 99 -38.61 56.75 -13.64
N ASN A 100 -39.68 56.36 -14.36
CA ASN A 100 -40.23 55.00 -14.30
C ASN A 100 -39.24 53.94 -14.81
N ASN A 101 -38.40 54.29 -15.79
CA ASN A 101 -37.37 53.38 -16.32
C ASN A 101 -36.17 53.26 -15.37
N PHE A 102 -35.84 54.32 -14.63
CA PHE A 102 -34.84 54.29 -13.57
C PHE A 102 -35.32 53.48 -12.36
N ASP A 103 -36.58 53.63 -11.95
CA ASP A 103 -37.20 52.86 -10.88
C ASP A 103 -37.36 51.38 -11.25
N ARG A 104 -37.72 51.04 -12.51
CA ARG A 104 -37.72 49.67 -13.03
C ARG A 104 -36.34 49.03 -12.98
N ASN A 105 -35.32 49.72 -13.51
CA ASN A 105 -33.94 49.24 -13.47
C ASN A 105 -33.40 49.12 -12.03
N TYR A 106 -33.84 49.99 -11.12
CA TYR A 106 -33.51 49.93 -9.70
C TYR A 106 -34.16 48.70 -9.02
N ILE A 107 -35.44 48.43 -9.29
CA ILE A 107 -36.16 47.26 -8.78
C ILE A 107 -35.53 45.97 -9.32
N LYS A 108 -35.23 45.90 -10.62
CA LYS A 108 -34.57 44.75 -11.25
C LYS A 108 -33.19 44.46 -10.62
N LYS A 109 -32.33 45.48 -10.49
CA LYS A 109 -31.03 45.33 -9.80
C LYS A 109 -31.16 44.93 -8.33
N LYS A 110 -32.20 45.42 -7.62
CA LYS A 110 -32.48 45.04 -6.22
C LYS A 110 -33.01 43.61 -6.11
N LEU A 111 -33.78 43.11 -7.07
CA LEU A 111 -34.23 41.72 -7.12
C LEU A 111 -33.06 40.78 -7.46
N GLU A 112 -32.23 41.13 -8.42
CA GLU A 112 -30.99 40.40 -8.75
C GLU A 112 -30.05 40.31 -7.52
N HIS A 113 -29.88 41.40 -6.77
CA HIS A 113 -29.13 41.38 -5.52
C HIS A 113 -29.81 40.55 -4.42
N GLY A 114 -31.14 40.45 -4.46
CA GLY A 114 -31.94 39.64 -3.54
C GLY A 114 -31.73 38.14 -3.71
N LEU A 115 -31.48 37.65 -4.92
CA LEU A 115 -31.14 36.25 -5.20
C LEU A 115 -29.92 35.81 -4.38
N THR A 116 -28.85 36.61 -4.43
CA THR A 116 -27.61 36.33 -3.69
C THR A 116 -27.83 36.36 -2.18
N ARG A 117 -28.64 37.32 -1.68
CA ARG A 117 -28.94 37.45 -0.25
C ARG A 117 -29.77 36.28 0.28
N ILE A 118 -30.83 35.89 -0.44
CA ILE A 118 -31.68 34.76 -0.11
C ILE A 118 -30.85 33.47 -0.10
N TRP A 119 -30.01 33.27 -1.13
CA TRP A 119 -29.14 32.10 -1.20
C TRP A 119 -28.14 32.05 -0.05
N GLN A 120 -27.53 33.18 0.34
CA GLN A 120 -26.64 33.24 1.51
C GLN A 120 -27.36 32.81 2.81
N ASP A 121 -28.60 33.25 3.01
CA ASP A 121 -29.40 32.85 4.18
C ASP A 121 -29.71 31.34 4.16
N VAL A 122 -30.12 30.80 3.01
CA VAL A 122 -30.33 29.35 2.81
C VAL A 122 -29.06 28.56 3.12
N GLN A 123 -27.93 28.95 2.54
CA GLN A 123 -26.63 28.31 2.76
C GLN A 123 -26.23 28.29 4.23
N LEU A 124 -26.42 29.40 4.95
CA LEU A 124 -26.04 29.50 6.35
C LEU A 124 -26.89 28.58 7.24
N LYS A 125 -28.19 28.46 6.95
CA LYS A 125 -29.10 27.57 7.68
C LYS A 125 -28.79 26.09 7.43
N VAL A 126 -28.56 25.70 6.18
CA VAL A 126 -28.17 24.33 5.83
C VAL A 126 -26.77 23.99 6.37
N LYS A 127 -25.81 24.92 6.30
CA LYS A 127 -24.50 24.77 6.96
C LYS A 127 -24.64 24.50 8.46
N THR A 128 -25.50 25.25 9.14
CA THR A 128 -25.71 25.08 10.59
C THR A 128 -26.33 23.71 10.90
N TYR A 129 -27.21 23.20 10.02
CA TYR A 129 -27.75 21.85 10.12
C TYR A 129 -26.67 20.77 9.92
N LEU A 130 -25.89 20.86 8.84
CA LEU A 130 -24.82 19.91 8.52
C LEU A 130 -23.72 19.86 9.60
N LEU A 131 -23.40 21.00 10.22
CA LEU A 131 -22.40 21.07 11.30
C LEU A 131 -22.96 20.76 12.69
N GLY A 132 -24.28 20.68 12.84
CA GLY A 132 -24.94 20.39 14.11
C GLY A 132 -24.93 18.90 14.49
N THR A 133 -24.82 18.01 13.51
CA THR A 133 -24.87 16.55 13.73
C THR A 133 -23.52 15.92 13.40
N ASP A 134 -23.10 14.98 14.25
CA ASP A 134 -21.93 14.15 13.97
C ASP A 134 -22.32 12.98 13.07
N MET A 135 -21.91 13.04 11.80
CA MET A 135 -22.17 11.99 10.81
C MET A 135 -21.15 10.86 10.84
N SER A 136 -20.15 10.90 11.73
CA SER A 136 -19.00 9.98 11.73
C SER A 136 -19.36 8.50 11.88
N ASN A 137 -20.55 8.18 12.39
CA ASN A 137 -21.02 6.81 12.64
C ASN A 137 -22.07 6.34 11.62
N PHE A 138 -22.34 7.12 10.57
CA PHE A 138 -23.34 6.76 9.57
C PHE A 138 -22.87 5.58 8.72
N LYS A 139 -23.83 4.77 8.24
CA LYS A 139 -23.52 3.76 7.22
C LYS A 139 -23.05 4.46 5.94
N TYR A 140 -22.28 3.74 5.14
CA TYR A 140 -21.73 4.29 3.90
C TYR A 140 -22.85 4.79 2.98
N ASP A 141 -23.87 3.98 2.73
CA ASP A 141 -24.98 4.33 1.83
C ASP A 141 -25.75 5.57 2.32
N ASP A 142 -26.02 5.63 3.64
CA ASP A 142 -26.69 6.78 4.27
C ASP A 142 -25.87 8.07 4.09
N PHE A 143 -24.54 8.01 4.24
CA PHE A 143 -23.67 9.15 4.03
C PHE A 143 -23.62 9.59 2.57
N ILE A 144 -23.62 8.65 1.61
CA ILE A 144 -23.69 8.98 0.18
C ILE A 144 -25.00 9.68 -0.18
N VAL A 145 -26.14 9.25 0.38
CA VAL A 145 -27.43 9.91 0.17
C VAL A 145 -27.40 11.36 0.69
N VAL A 146 -26.81 11.60 1.85
CA VAL A 146 -26.63 12.97 2.39
C VAL A 146 -25.81 13.83 1.42
N LEU A 147 -24.70 13.31 0.88
CA LEU A 147 -23.88 14.05 -0.08
C LEU A 147 -24.65 14.36 -1.37
N ASP A 148 -25.44 13.43 -1.87
CA ASP A 148 -26.24 13.62 -3.09
C ASP A 148 -27.29 14.72 -2.89
N ILE A 149 -28.02 14.71 -1.77
CA ILE A 149 -29.00 15.75 -1.43
C ILE A 149 -28.33 17.14 -1.39
N VAL A 150 -27.17 17.26 -0.73
CA VAL A 150 -26.50 18.57 -0.63
C VAL A 150 -25.87 18.99 -1.96
N SER A 151 -25.33 18.05 -2.74
CA SER A 151 -24.83 18.31 -4.10
C SER A 151 -25.95 18.83 -5.01
N ARG A 152 -27.14 18.23 -4.94
CA ARG A 152 -28.32 18.69 -5.67
C ARG A 152 -28.79 20.07 -5.22
N LEU A 153 -28.74 20.35 -3.91
CA LEU A 153 -28.99 21.68 -3.39
C LEU A 153 -27.96 22.71 -3.92
N MET A 154 -26.69 22.35 -4.05
CA MET A 154 -25.68 23.23 -4.64
C MET A 154 -25.96 23.52 -6.12
N GLN A 155 -26.40 22.53 -6.90
CA GLN A 155 -26.82 22.73 -8.30
C GLN A 155 -28.00 23.71 -8.38
N VAL A 156 -28.99 23.57 -7.49
CA VAL A 156 -30.10 24.54 -7.36
C VAL A 156 -29.57 25.96 -7.08
N GLY A 157 -28.56 26.09 -6.22
CA GLY A 157 -27.91 27.37 -5.94
C GLY A 157 -27.18 27.99 -7.13
N GLU A 158 -26.52 27.15 -7.93
CA GLU A 158 -25.84 27.57 -9.16
C GLU A 158 -26.84 28.08 -10.20
N GLU A 159 -27.98 27.41 -10.37
CA GLU A 159 -29.04 27.88 -11.26
C GLU A 159 -29.76 29.13 -10.73
N PHE A 160 -29.97 29.23 -9.42
CA PHE A 160 -30.73 30.33 -8.83
C PHE A 160 -29.99 31.67 -8.82
N CYS A 161 -28.67 31.66 -8.62
CA CYS A 161 -27.88 32.90 -8.48
C CYS A 161 -26.49 32.87 -9.12
N GLY A 162 -26.14 31.82 -9.88
CA GLY A 162 -24.80 31.64 -10.45
C GLY A 162 -23.70 31.38 -9.41
N SER A 163 -24.08 31.07 -8.16
CA SER A 163 -23.12 30.86 -7.07
C SER A 163 -22.60 29.43 -7.04
N LYS A 164 -21.28 29.28 -6.98
CA LYS A 164 -20.60 27.98 -6.80
C LYS A 164 -20.76 27.36 -5.42
N SER A 165 -21.43 28.07 -4.51
CA SER A 165 -21.78 27.57 -3.19
C SER A 165 -20.61 27.16 -2.29
N GLU A 166 -19.58 28.00 -2.24
CA GLU A 166 -18.33 27.76 -1.49
C GLU A 166 -18.57 27.40 0.00
N VAL A 167 -19.54 28.04 0.65
CA VAL A 167 -19.88 27.82 2.07
C VAL A 167 -20.37 26.38 2.32
N LEU A 168 -21.21 25.85 1.43
CA LEU A 168 -21.70 24.48 1.50
C LEU A 168 -20.61 23.48 1.10
N GLN A 169 -19.83 23.80 0.06
CA GLN A 169 -18.68 22.99 -0.35
C GLN A 169 -17.69 22.80 0.81
N GLU A 170 -17.33 23.86 1.52
CA GLU A 170 -16.42 23.78 2.67
C GLU A 170 -17.01 22.96 3.82
N SER A 171 -18.31 23.12 4.07
CA SER A 171 -19.02 22.40 5.14
C SER A 171 -19.11 20.90 4.86
N ILE A 172 -19.46 20.51 3.64
CA ILE A 172 -19.46 19.12 3.17
C ILE A 172 -18.05 18.54 3.20
N ARG A 173 -17.05 19.29 2.71
CA ARG A 173 -15.66 18.84 2.74
C ARG A 173 -15.20 18.54 4.16
N LYS A 174 -15.49 19.44 5.12
CA LYS A 174 -15.15 19.23 6.54
C LYS A 174 -15.82 17.98 7.10
N GLN A 175 -17.10 17.77 6.83
CA GLN A 175 -17.83 16.59 7.28
C GLN A 175 -17.33 15.30 6.61
N SER A 176 -16.99 15.36 5.33
CA SER A 176 -16.43 14.23 4.57
C SER A 176 -15.06 13.82 5.11
N VAL A 177 -14.19 14.79 5.44
CA VAL A 177 -12.90 14.49 6.09
C VAL A 177 -13.13 13.85 7.46
N ASN A 178 -14.05 14.38 8.27
CA ASN A 178 -14.32 13.83 9.60
C ASN A 178 -14.87 12.39 9.54
N TYR A 179 -15.89 12.18 8.70
CA TYR A 179 -16.45 10.86 8.42
C TYR A 179 -15.37 9.87 7.98
N PHE A 180 -14.59 10.25 6.97
CA PHE A 180 -13.58 9.38 6.40
C PHE A 180 -12.45 9.08 7.39
N LYS A 181 -12.01 10.06 8.19
CA LYS A 181 -11.01 9.84 9.25
C LYS A 181 -11.51 8.86 10.31
N ASN A 182 -12.77 8.96 10.74
CA ASN A 182 -13.35 8.01 11.70
C ASN A 182 -13.52 6.60 11.10
N TYR A 183 -13.99 6.54 9.86
CA TYR A 183 -14.08 5.30 9.10
C TYR A 183 -12.71 4.63 8.95
N HIS A 184 -11.68 5.40 8.57
CA HIS A 184 -10.32 4.92 8.44
C HIS A 184 -9.76 4.42 9.77
N ARG A 185 -9.94 5.17 10.87
CA ARG A 185 -9.52 4.74 12.20
C ARG A 185 -10.10 3.38 12.58
N THR A 186 -11.41 3.20 12.37
CA THR A 186 -12.09 1.93 12.66
C THR A 186 -11.49 0.79 11.84
N ARG A 187 -11.25 1.02 10.54
CA ARG A 187 -10.66 0.01 9.65
C ARG A 187 -9.19 -0.28 9.93
N LEU A 188 -8.43 0.70 10.41
CA LEU A 188 -7.04 0.52 10.79
C LEU A 188 -6.92 -0.30 12.09
N GLU A 189 -7.85 -0.12 13.03
CA GLU A 189 -7.96 -0.97 14.23
C GLU A 189 -8.40 -2.40 13.87
N GLU A 190 -9.35 -2.56 12.94
CA GLU A 190 -9.69 -3.89 12.40
C GLU A 190 -8.50 -4.57 11.73
N LEU A 191 -7.71 -3.82 10.94
CA LEU A 191 -6.49 -4.34 10.33
C LEU A 191 -5.50 -4.81 11.40
N ARG A 192 -5.30 -4.03 12.47
CA ARG A 192 -4.50 -4.44 13.62
C ARG A 192 -5.01 -5.76 14.20
N MET A 193 -6.30 -5.86 14.50
CA MET A 193 -6.90 -7.09 15.04
C MET A 193 -6.73 -8.30 14.09
N PHE A 194 -6.84 -8.10 12.77
CA PHE A 194 -6.60 -9.17 11.81
C PHE A 194 -5.13 -9.60 11.80
N LEU A 195 -4.19 -8.67 11.81
CA LEU A 195 -2.75 -8.97 11.87
C LEU A 195 -2.34 -9.67 13.16
N GLU A 196 -2.92 -9.30 14.30
CA GLU A 196 -2.64 -9.92 15.61
C GLU A 196 -3.19 -11.35 15.73
N ASN A 197 -4.17 -11.73 14.91
CA ASN A 197 -4.78 -13.06 14.89
C ASN A 197 -4.40 -13.90 13.66
N GLU A 198 -3.61 -13.35 12.73
CA GLU A 198 -3.20 -14.01 11.50
C GLU A 198 -2.24 -15.18 11.78
N THR A 199 -2.51 -16.34 11.17
CA THR A 199 -1.65 -17.53 11.24
C THR A 199 -0.63 -17.58 10.11
N TRP A 200 -0.74 -16.66 9.14
CA TRP A 200 0.13 -16.51 7.97
C TRP A 200 0.09 -17.72 7.04
N GLU A 201 -1.11 -18.24 6.85
CA GLU A 201 -1.40 -19.29 5.87
C GLU A 201 -1.71 -18.69 4.48
N LEU A 202 -1.49 -19.50 3.45
CA LEU A 202 -1.78 -19.12 2.07
C LEU A 202 -3.29 -19.03 1.85
N CYS A 203 -3.75 -17.89 1.34
CA CYS A 203 -5.14 -17.74 0.89
C CYS A 203 -5.38 -18.57 -0.39
N PRO A 204 -6.45 -19.38 -0.46
CA PRO A 204 -6.74 -20.21 -1.64
C PRO A 204 -7.36 -19.38 -2.77
N VAL A 205 -6.51 -18.65 -3.49
CA VAL A 205 -6.89 -17.88 -4.69
C VAL A 205 -6.57 -18.65 -5.97
N LYS A 206 -7.39 -18.44 -7.01
CA LYS A 206 -7.13 -19.00 -8.35
C LYS A 206 -5.80 -18.48 -8.89
N SER A 207 -5.13 -19.27 -9.72
CA SER A 207 -3.84 -18.85 -10.32
C SER A 207 -3.96 -17.72 -11.35
N SER A 208 -5.17 -17.47 -11.85
CA SER A 208 -5.54 -16.34 -12.71
C SER A 208 -6.07 -15.13 -11.93
N PHE A 209 -5.91 -15.12 -10.59
CA PHE A 209 -6.42 -14.04 -9.75
C PHE A 209 -5.84 -12.68 -10.17
N SER A 210 -6.72 -11.73 -10.39
CA SER A 210 -6.40 -10.32 -10.62
C SER A 210 -7.29 -9.45 -9.74
N ILE A 211 -6.73 -8.37 -9.19
CA ILE A 211 -7.51 -7.42 -8.38
C ILE A 211 -8.70 -6.84 -9.15
N LEU A 212 -8.65 -6.82 -10.50
CA LEU A 212 -9.74 -6.32 -11.34
C LEU A 212 -10.99 -7.22 -11.30
N GLN A 213 -10.87 -8.46 -10.83
CA GLN A 213 -11.99 -9.38 -10.64
C GLN A 213 -12.80 -9.04 -9.38
N LEU A 214 -12.23 -8.26 -8.46
CA LEU A 214 -12.92 -7.80 -7.27
C LEU A 214 -13.93 -6.69 -7.62
N HIS A 215 -15.11 -6.74 -7.01
CA HIS A 215 -16.20 -5.80 -7.21
C HIS A 215 -15.76 -4.37 -6.92
N GLU A 216 -14.88 -4.20 -5.95
CA GLU A 216 -14.36 -2.88 -5.59
C GLU A 216 -13.56 -2.21 -6.71
N PHE A 217 -13.00 -2.99 -7.65
CA PHE A 217 -12.17 -2.50 -8.74
C PHE A 217 -12.91 -2.45 -10.09
N LYS A 218 -14.22 -2.77 -10.14
CA LYS A 218 -15.04 -2.70 -11.37
C LYS A 218 -15.00 -1.34 -12.06
N CYS A 219 -14.91 -0.24 -11.30
CA CYS A 219 -14.79 1.12 -11.84
C CYS A 219 -13.52 1.32 -12.69
N LEU A 220 -12.46 0.55 -12.44
CA LEU A 220 -11.20 0.62 -13.19
C LEU A 220 -11.24 -0.22 -14.48
N GLY A 221 -12.03 -1.30 -14.50
CA GLY A 221 -12.20 -2.17 -15.66
C GLY A 221 -12.94 -1.52 -16.84
N GLN A 222 -13.79 -0.52 -16.57
CA GLN A 222 -14.52 0.22 -17.61
C GLN A 222 -13.67 1.25 -18.37
N SER A 223 -12.42 1.48 -17.94
CA SER A 223 -11.56 2.55 -18.50
C SER A 223 -10.54 2.10 -19.56
N ARG A 224 -10.64 0.87 -20.12
CA ARG A 224 -9.77 0.44 -21.22
C ARG A 224 -10.56 -0.15 -22.40
N SER A 225 -10.45 0.56 -23.53
CA SER A 225 -10.85 0.22 -24.91
C SER A 225 -12.26 0.65 -25.36
N PRO A 226 -12.39 1.74 -26.15
CA PRO A 226 -13.50 1.90 -27.07
C PRO A 226 -13.27 0.97 -28.27
N SER A 227 -13.68 -0.31 -28.16
CA SER A 227 -13.84 -1.15 -29.35
C SER A 227 -15.20 -0.84 -29.95
N MET A 228 -15.17 -0.04 -31.01
CA MET A 228 -16.32 0.29 -31.85
C MET A 228 -16.96 -0.99 -32.41
N SER A 229 -18.26 -1.15 -32.18
CA SER A 229 -19.15 -1.92 -33.04
C SER A 229 -20.36 -1.03 -33.34
N PRO A 230 -20.59 -0.62 -34.61
CA PRO A 230 -21.62 0.35 -34.96
C PRO A 230 -22.93 -0.38 -35.23
N SER A 231 -23.75 -0.59 -34.20
CA SER A 231 -25.13 -1.06 -34.41
C SER A 231 -25.95 -0.92 -33.14
N LYS A 232 -26.37 0.32 -32.86
CA LYS A 232 -27.66 0.70 -32.27
C LYS A 232 -27.63 2.22 -32.13
N GLN A 233 -28.13 2.90 -33.16
CA GLN A 233 -28.57 4.29 -33.03
C GLN A 233 -29.69 4.31 -31.98
N ALA A 234 -29.32 4.58 -30.73
CA ALA A 234 -30.22 5.31 -29.86
C ALA A 234 -30.30 6.71 -30.45
N THR A 235 -31.46 7.07 -30.98
CA THR A 235 -31.79 8.42 -31.40
C THR A 235 -31.52 9.36 -30.22
N SER A 236 -30.37 10.04 -30.27
CA SER A 236 -30.10 11.23 -29.49
C SER A 236 -31.06 12.31 -29.98
N ALA A 237 -32.23 12.38 -29.37
CA ALA A 237 -32.93 13.65 -29.30
C ALA A 237 -32.03 14.55 -28.46
N ASP A 238 -31.48 15.59 -29.09
CA ASP A 238 -30.91 16.74 -28.39
C ASP A 238 -31.99 17.28 -27.44
N ALA A 239 -31.97 16.82 -26.19
CA ALA A 239 -32.69 17.46 -25.12
C ALA A 239 -31.93 18.75 -24.84
N ALA A 240 -32.47 19.87 -25.31
CA ALA A 240 -32.08 21.18 -24.82
C ALA A 240 -31.97 21.12 -23.29
N VAL A 241 -30.89 21.66 -22.73
CA VAL A 241 -30.69 21.76 -21.28
C VAL A 241 -31.78 22.69 -20.74
N VAL A 242 -32.94 22.13 -20.41
CA VAL A 242 -34.04 22.84 -19.72
C VAL A 242 -33.58 23.06 -18.28
N SER A 243 -33.65 24.29 -17.79
CA SER A 243 -33.25 24.61 -16.40
C SER A 243 -34.11 23.82 -15.39
N LEU A 244 -33.58 23.43 -14.22
CA LEU A 244 -34.41 22.74 -13.21
C LEU A 244 -35.63 23.60 -12.84
N PHE A 245 -35.47 24.92 -12.81
CA PHE A 245 -36.60 25.83 -12.56
C PHE A 245 -37.69 25.73 -13.64
N GLU A 246 -37.34 25.69 -14.93
CA GLU A 246 -38.30 25.46 -16.03
C GLU A 246 -38.94 24.06 -15.95
N GLN A 247 -38.17 23.04 -15.59
CA GLN A 247 -38.62 21.65 -15.55
C GLN A 247 -39.62 21.37 -14.40
N TYR A 248 -39.50 22.07 -13.28
CA TYR A 248 -40.37 21.91 -12.10
C TYR A 248 -41.41 23.05 -11.91
N THR A 249 -41.49 24.02 -12.82
CA THR A 249 -42.52 25.09 -12.77
C THR A 249 -43.95 24.55 -12.71
N SER A 250 -44.19 23.39 -13.32
CA SER A 250 -45.50 22.74 -13.52
C SER A 250 -45.86 21.68 -12.44
N GLY A 251 -44.96 21.44 -11.47
CA GLY A 251 -45.13 20.46 -10.38
C GLY A 251 -44.03 19.40 -10.32
N GLY A 252 -43.57 19.07 -9.11
CA GLY A 252 -42.50 18.12 -8.80
C GLY A 252 -41.41 18.72 -7.91
N ASN A 253 -40.58 17.89 -7.28
CA ASN A 253 -39.50 18.35 -6.39
C ASN A 253 -38.14 17.74 -6.77
N PRO A 254 -37.06 18.53 -6.87
CA PRO A 254 -35.72 18.00 -7.07
C PRO A 254 -35.30 16.98 -6.01
N PHE A 255 -35.85 16.97 -4.81
CA PHE A 255 -35.43 16.06 -3.76
C PHE A 255 -36.26 14.76 -3.69
N GLU A 256 -37.10 14.44 -4.68
CA GLU A 256 -37.75 13.13 -4.82
C GLU A 256 -36.77 12.10 -5.42
N ILE A 257 -36.30 11.19 -4.57
CA ILE A 257 -35.27 10.19 -4.91
C ILE A 257 -35.87 9.06 -5.75
N GLN A 258 -35.21 8.73 -6.87
CA GLN A 258 -35.47 7.53 -7.68
C GLN A 258 -34.24 6.61 -7.58
N CYS A 259 -34.17 5.84 -6.48
CA CYS A 259 -33.08 4.87 -6.27
C CYS A 259 -33.28 3.66 -7.19
N VAL A 260 -32.49 3.57 -8.26
CA VAL A 260 -32.23 2.30 -8.95
C VAL A 260 -30.89 1.77 -8.46
N LEU A 261 -30.90 1.10 -7.32
CA LEU A 261 -29.81 0.21 -6.92
C LEU A 261 -30.03 -1.10 -7.70
N LYS A 262 -29.19 -1.37 -8.70
CA LYS A 262 -29.08 -2.70 -9.30
C LYS A 262 -28.13 -3.52 -8.43
N ASP A 263 -28.71 -4.44 -7.66
CA ASP A 263 -27.99 -5.40 -6.84
C ASP A 263 -27.33 -6.52 -7.66
N ASP A 264 -26.19 -6.94 -7.11
CA ASP A 264 -25.55 -8.26 -7.07
C ASP A 264 -25.37 -9.10 -8.34
N GLU A 265 -24.12 -9.09 -8.83
CA GLU A 265 -23.51 -10.28 -9.43
C GLU A 265 -22.44 -10.82 -8.49
N THR A 266 -22.60 -12.08 -8.08
CA THR A 266 -21.71 -12.87 -7.22
C THR A 266 -20.26 -12.92 -7.74
N GLU A 267 -19.30 -12.58 -6.88
CA GLU A 267 -17.86 -12.71 -7.14
C GLU A 267 -17.37 -14.18 -7.05
N ASP A 268 -16.72 -14.69 -8.10
CA ASP A 268 -16.10 -16.02 -8.14
C ASP A 268 -14.56 -15.93 -8.01
N VAL A 269 -14.10 -15.57 -6.80
CA VAL A 269 -12.68 -15.29 -6.48
C VAL A 269 -11.95 -16.49 -5.85
N LEU A 270 -12.67 -17.41 -5.22
CA LEU A 270 -12.09 -18.52 -4.46
C LEU A 270 -11.91 -19.76 -5.35
N ALA A 271 -10.80 -20.50 -5.18
CA ALA A 271 -10.65 -21.81 -5.79
C ALA A 271 -11.59 -22.82 -5.09
N ALA A 272 -12.45 -23.51 -5.83
CA ALA A 272 -13.29 -24.57 -5.27
C ALA A 272 -12.40 -25.69 -4.71
N ASN A 273 -12.63 -26.09 -3.46
CA ASN A 273 -11.86 -27.16 -2.82
C ASN A 273 -12.19 -28.52 -3.45
N GLY A 274 -11.31 -28.98 -4.36
CA GLY A 274 -11.12 -30.40 -4.67
C GLY A 274 -11.87 -30.95 -5.87
N TYR A 275 -11.09 -31.46 -6.83
CA TYR A 275 -11.45 -32.21 -8.04
C TYR A 275 -12.02 -31.39 -9.22
N GLU A 276 -11.15 -30.70 -9.94
CA GLU A 276 -11.37 -30.50 -11.37
C GLU A 276 -10.73 -31.68 -12.12
N SER A 277 -11.58 -32.59 -12.59
CA SER A 277 -11.24 -33.54 -13.64
C SER A 277 -11.07 -32.75 -14.94
N ASP A 278 -9.98 -33.01 -15.67
CA ASP A 278 -9.77 -32.57 -17.05
C ASP A 278 -10.93 -33.04 -17.94
N GLU A 279 -12.00 -32.25 -18.06
CA GLU A 279 -12.89 -32.31 -19.21
C GLU A 279 -13.16 -30.90 -19.71
N LEU A 280 -12.52 -30.61 -20.85
CA LEU A 280 -12.69 -29.42 -21.68
C LEU A 280 -14.18 -29.19 -22.02
N GLU A 281 -14.80 -28.20 -21.39
CA GLU A 281 -16.03 -27.60 -21.92
C GLU A 281 -15.69 -26.80 -23.20
N LYS A 282 -15.82 -27.48 -24.35
CA LYS A 282 -15.95 -26.84 -25.65
C LYS A 282 -17.25 -26.02 -25.68
N SER A 283 -17.14 -24.69 -25.65
CA SER A 283 -18.23 -23.85 -26.10
C SER A 283 -18.38 -23.99 -27.63
N ALA A 284 -19.56 -24.46 -28.02
CA ALA A 284 -20.01 -24.48 -29.40
C ALA A 284 -20.32 -23.04 -29.84
N TYR A 285 -19.69 -22.56 -30.91
CA TYR A 285 -20.28 -21.84 -32.05
C TYR A 285 -19.15 -21.19 -32.89
N GLN A 286 -19.00 -21.72 -34.11
CA GLN A 286 -18.49 -21.09 -35.35
C GLN A 286 -16.99 -20.76 -35.51
N GLU A 287 -16.34 -20.94 -36.66
CA GLU A 287 -16.54 -21.72 -37.90
C GLU A 287 -15.23 -21.52 -38.73
N TYR A 288 -14.86 -22.56 -39.50
CA TYR A 288 -13.94 -22.68 -40.64
C TYR A 288 -12.98 -21.54 -41.06
N ASP A 289 -11.69 -21.89 -41.20
CA ASP A 289 -10.94 -21.65 -42.43
C ASP A 289 -9.85 -22.73 -42.63
N SER A 290 -9.52 -22.96 -43.90
CA SER A 290 -8.91 -24.11 -44.55
C SER A 290 -7.40 -24.21 -44.42
N ASP A 291 -6.88 -25.42 -44.19
CA ASP A 291 -5.99 -26.17 -45.11
C ASP A 291 -5.33 -27.36 -44.40
N SER A 292 -6.00 -28.51 -44.53
CA SER A 292 -5.36 -29.83 -44.47
C SER A 292 -4.82 -30.11 -45.87
N ASP A 293 -3.53 -30.46 -45.97
CA ASP A 293 -3.04 -31.61 -46.76
C ASP A 293 -1.51 -31.53 -46.95
N VAL A 294 -0.76 -31.66 -45.86
CA VAL A 294 0.68 -31.99 -45.93
C VAL A 294 0.92 -33.32 -45.25
N ALA A 295 1.31 -34.32 -46.03
CA ALA A 295 1.65 -35.65 -45.54
C ALA A 295 2.77 -35.60 -44.49
N GLU A 296 2.61 -36.34 -43.39
CA GLU A 296 3.52 -36.37 -42.23
C GLU A 296 4.98 -36.72 -42.56
N GLU A 297 5.25 -37.33 -43.73
CA GLU A 297 6.60 -37.69 -44.17
C GLU A 297 7.47 -36.46 -44.53
N LEU A 298 6.85 -35.32 -44.87
CA LEU A 298 7.55 -34.07 -45.21
C LEU A 298 7.86 -33.18 -43.99
N LYS A 299 7.51 -33.59 -42.77
CA LYS A 299 7.74 -32.82 -41.54
C LYS A 299 8.99 -33.26 -40.76
N ARG A 300 9.82 -34.16 -41.31
CA ARG A 300 11.10 -34.54 -40.68
C ARG A 300 12.24 -33.74 -41.30
N ASP A 301 13.03 -33.07 -40.45
CA ASP A 301 14.18 -32.25 -40.86
C ASP A 301 15.37 -33.06 -41.44
N TYR A 302 15.24 -34.39 -41.59
CA TYR A 302 16.25 -35.21 -42.25
C TYR A 302 15.66 -36.54 -42.76
N VAL A 303 16.04 -36.94 -43.97
CA VAL A 303 15.75 -38.25 -44.55
C VAL A 303 17.05 -39.08 -44.49
N ASP A 304 16.98 -40.23 -43.82
CA ASP A 304 18.08 -41.19 -43.69
C ASP A 304 18.20 -42.01 -44.99
N GLU A 305 18.99 -41.54 -45.95
CA GLU A 305 19.45 -42.37 -47.06
C GLU A 305 20.58 -43.25 -46.55
N GLN A 306 20.30 -44.55 -46.41
CA GLN A 306 21.19 -45.64 -45.98
C GLN A 306 22.48 -45.75 -46.81
N THR A 307 23.35 -44.76 -46.67
CA THR A 307 24.71 -44.71 -47.17
C THR A 307 25.56 -44.50 -45.93
N GLY A 308 26.20 -45.57 -45.47
CA GLY A 308 26.87 -45.64 -44.17
C GLY A 308 28.14 -44.79 -44.06
N ASP A 309 28.00 -43.47 -44.06
CA ASP A 309 29.05 -42.54 -43.66
C ASP A 309 28.47 -41.41 -42.80
N ALA A 310 28.84 -41.40 -41.52
CA ALA A 310 28.44 -40.38 -40.56
C ALA A 310 29.40 -39.17 -40.60
N PRO A 311 28.94 -37.93 -40.83
CA PRO A 311 29.77 -36.76 -40.59
C PRO A 311 29.66 -36.35 -39.11
N SER A 312 30.81 -36.28 -38.46
CA SER A 312 31.04 -35.74 -37.12
C SER A 312 30.43 -34.34 -36.94
N LYS A 313 29.44 -34.21 -36.05
CA LYS A 313 28.99 -32.90 -35.57
C LYS A 313 29.98 -32.38 -34.51
N SER A 314 30.68 -31.30 -34.85
CA SER A 314 31.35 -30.42 -33.91
C SER A 314 30.37 -29.93 -32.86
N ILE A 315 30.66 -30.19 -31.59
CA ILE A 315 29.85 -29.75 -30.44
C ILE A 315 30.02 -28.23 -30.29
N SER A 316 29.00 -27.47 -30.69
CA SER A 316 28.85 -26.06 -30.36
C SER A 316 28.68 -25.91 -28.85
N ARG A 317 29.42 -24.98 -28.25
CA ARG A 317 29.64 -24.77 -26.81
C ARG A 317 28.41 -24.25 -26.04
N GLU A 318 27.21 -24.41 -26.58
CA GLU A 318 25.95 -23.86 -26.02
C GLU A 318 24.97 -24.91 -25.50
N THR A 319 25.12 -26.19 -25.85
CA THR A 319 24.18 -27.26 -25.42
C THR A 319 24.52 -27.94 -24.09
N LEU A 320 25.58 -27.55 -23.39
CA LEU A 320 25.88 -28.05 -22.03
C LEU A 320 25.22 -27.22 -20.91
N ARG A 321 24.59 -26.07 -21.22
CA ARG A 321 23.91 -25.23 -20.22
C ARG A 321 22.43 -25.55 -19.99
N SER A 322 21.85 -26.49 -20.75
CA SER A 322 20.40 -26.73 -20.72
C SER A 322 19.93 -27.93 -19.88
N ARG A 323 20.83 -28.66 -19.19
CA ARG A 323 20.46 -29.94 -18.54
C ARG A 323 20.43 -29.98 -17.01
N LYS A 324 20.49 -28.83 -16.34
CA LYS A 324 20.06 -28.70 -14.93
C LYS A 324 19.41 -27.33 -14.74
N ARG A 325 18.16 -27.19 -15.20
CA ARG A 325 17.25 -26.25 -14.55
C ARG A 325 17.04 -26.80 -13.14
N SER A 326 17.23 -25.96 -12.14
CA SER A 326 16.95 -26.26 -10.75
C SER A 326 15.56 -26.89 -10.60
N ASP A 327 15.51 -28.01 -9.89
CA ASP A 327 14.29 -28.76 -9.55
C ASP A 327 13.30 -27.98 -8.67
N TYR A 328 13.53 -26.67 -8.46
CA TYR A 328 12.63 -25.74 -7.78
C TYR A 328 11.56 -25.12 -8.70
N SER A 329 11.49 -25.52 -9.98
CA SER A 329 10.61 -24.91 -10.99
C SER A 329 9.60 -25.86 -11.63
N LEU A 330 9.13 -26.89 -10.92
CA LEU A 330 8.11 -27.80 -11.45
C LEU A 330 6.74 -27.58 -10.79
N ASN A 331 5.86 -26.92 -11.56
CA ASN A 331 4.44 -27.23 -11.71
C ASN A 331 3.49 -27.01 -10.51
N LYS A 332 3.33 -25.75 -10.09
CA LYS A 332 2.01 -25.21 -9.76
C LYS A 332 1.87 -23.86 -10.48
N VAL A 333 0.77 -23.69 -11.21
CA VAL A 333 0.41 -22.45 -11.91
C VAL A 333 0.64 -21.25 -10.97
N ASN A 334 1.20 -20.15 -11.48
CA ASN A 334 1.69 -18.97 -10.75
C ASN A 334 0.59 -18.25 -9.94
N ALA A 335 0.01 -18.90 -8.93
CA ALA A 335 -0.88 -18.25 -7.99
C ALA A 335 -0.09 -17.24 -7.14
N PRO A 336 -0.63 -16.04 -6.93
CA PRO A 336 0.00 -15.05 -6.06
C PRO A 336 0.03 -15.56 -4.62
N ILE A 337 1.10 -15.26 -3.91
CA ILE A 337 1.25 -15.58 -2.48
C ILE A 337 0.66 -14.42 -1.70
N LEU A 338 -0.49 -14.64 -1.06
CA LEU A 338 -1.17 -13.64 -0.25
C LEU A 338 -1.89 -14.27 0.95
N THR A 339 -2.01 -13.52 2.04
CA THR A 339 -2.84 -13.89 3.20
C THR A 339 -4.28 -13.38 3.06
N ASN A 340 -5.19 -13.93 3.87
CA ASN A 340 -6.55 -13.40 3.96
C ASN A 340 -6.56 -11.92 4.40
N THR A 341 -5.68 -11.53 5.33
CA THR A 341 -5.53 -10.12 5.72
C THR A 341 -5.09 -9.25 4.55
N THR A 342 -4.17 -9.71 3.71
CA THR A 342 -3.74 -8.97 2.50
C THR A 342 -4.89 -8.75 1.53
N LEU A 343 -5.72 -9.79 1.30
CA LEU A 343 -6.91 -9.68 0.47
C LEU A 343 -7.91 -8.65 1.02
N ASN A 344 -8.13 -8.65 2.34
CA ASN A 344 -9.00 -7.67 3.01
C ASN A 344 -8.44 -6.24 2.89
N VAL A 345 -7.12 -6.04 3.00
CA VAL A 345 -6.49 -4.73 2.77
C VAL A 345 -6.69 -4.28 1.32
N ILE A 346 -6.53 -5.16 0.34
CA ILE A 346 -6.74 -4.83 -1.08
C ILE A 346 -8.21 -4.46 -1.35
N ARG A 347 -9.16 -5.23 -0.81
CA ARG A 347 -10.59 -4.89 -0.88
C ARG A 347 -10.87 -3.52 -0.26
N LEU A 348 -10.30 -3.25 0.91
CA LEU A 348 -10.44 -1.95 1.58
C LEU A 348 -9.86 -0.80 0.74
N VAL A 349 -8.70 -1.00 0.12
CA VAL A 349 -8.13 -0.06 -0.84
C VAL A 349 -9.08 0.19 -2.02
N GLY A 350 -9.70 -0.86 -2.56
CA GLY A 350 -10.74 -0.74 -3.59
C GLY A 350 -11.92 0.11 -3.12
N LYS A 351 -12.44 -0.14 -1.90
CA LYS A 351 -13.50 0.70 -1.30
C LYS A 351 -13.05 2.15 -1.17
N TYR A 352 -11.81 2.41 -0.76
CA TYR A 352 -11.29 3.78 -0.64
C TYR A 352 -11.21 4.46 -2.00
N LEU A 353 -10.83 3.74 -3.06
CA LEU A 353 -10.87 4.26 -4.43
C LEU A 353 -12.30 4.63 -4.85
N GLN A 354 -13.28 3.78 -4.58
CA GLN A 354 -14.69 4.10 -4.85
C GLN A 354 -15.13 5.36 -4.09
N MET A 355 -14.85 5.43 -2.78
CA MET A 355 -15.13 6.62 -1.98
C MET A 355 -14.46 7.87 -2.55
N MET A 356 -13.21 7.77 -3.00
CA MET A 356 -12.45 8.87 -3.61
C MET A 356 -13.11 9.39 -4.91
N THR A 357 -13.71 8.51 -5.71
CA THR A 357 -14.40 8.95 -6.95
C THR A 357 -15.62 9.82 -6.67
N ILE A 358 -16.33 9.55 -5.57
CA ILE A 358 -17.50 10.32 -5.12
C ILE A 358 -17.03 11.57 -4.36
N LEU A 359 -16.05 11.41 -3.48
CA LEU A 359 -15.52 12.43 -2.58
C LEU A 359 -14.26 13.11 -3.15
N LYS A 360 -14.31 13.56 -4.41
CA LYS A 360 -13.19 14.24 -5.08
C LYS A 360 -12.52 15.37 -4.25
N PRO A 361 -13.26 16.21 -3.49
CA PRO A 361 -12.65 17.29 -2.71
C PRO A 361 -11.69 16.84 -1.61
N ILE A 362 -11.75 15.58 -1.17
CA ILE A 362 -10.90 15.01 -0.11
C ILE A 362 -9.96 13.91 -0.65
N ALA A 363 -9.74 13.85 -1.96
CA ALA A 363 -8.96 12.77 -2.57
C ALA A 363 -7.55 12.63 -1.96
N PHE A 364 -6.91 13.74 -1.58
CA PHE A 364 -5.63 13.73 -0.88
C PHE A 364 -5.72 13.00 0.48
N ASP A 365 -6.74 13.28 1.28
CA ASP A 365 -6.93 12.65 2.59
C ASP A 365 -7.17 11.13 2.45
N VAL A 366 -7.92 10.72 1.43
CA VAL A 366 -8.15 9.30 1.12
C VAL A 366 -6.85 8.59 0.74
N ILE A 367 -6.05 9.19 -0.15
CA ILE A 367 -4.75 8.64 -0.57
C ILE A 367 -3.78 8.57 0.61
N HIS A 368 -3.79 9.57 1.49
CA HIS A 368 -3.01 9.55 2.72
C HIS A 368 -3.41 8.36 3.62
N CYS A 369 -4.70 8.12 3.83
CA CYS A 369 -5.17 6.95 4.58
C CYS A 369 -4.82 5.62 3.90
N MET A 370 -4.86 5.55 2.55
CA MET A 370 -4.37 4.39 1.80
C MET A 370 -2.88 4.13 2.07
N SER A 371 -2.06 5.19 2.14
CA SER A 371 -0.64 5.07 2.49
C SER A 371 -0.44 4.59 3.93
N GLN A 372 -1.31 4.99 4.86
CA GLN A 372 -1.27 4.52 6.25
C GLN A 372 -1.56 3.02 6.38
N LEU A 373 -2.52 2.47 5.59
CA LEU A 373 -2.78 1.03 5.55
C LEU A 373 -1.52 0.25 5.14
N PHE A 374 -0.82 0.72 4.10
CA PHE A 374 0.42 0.11 3.63
C PHE A 374 1.55 0.26 4.64
N ASP A 375 1.76 1.47 5.17
CA ASP A 375 2.78 1.78 6.18
C ASP A 375 2.60 0.87 7.42
N TYR A 376 1.36 0.70 7.91
CA TYR A 376 1.07 -0.16 9.06
C TYR A 376 1.34 -1.63 8.76
N TYR A 377 0.91 -2.15 7.60
CA TYR A 377 1.14 -3.53 7.20
C TYR A 377 2.64 -3.84 7.07
N LEU A 378 3.40 -2.93 6.43
CA LEU A 378 4.85 -3.04 6.29
C LEU A 378 5.54 -3.05 7.67
N TYR A 379 5.15 -2.13 8.56
CA TYR A 379 5.68 -2.06 9.92
C TYR A 379 5.37 -3.31 10.75
N ALA A 380 4.16 -3.87 10.60
CA ALA A 380 3.77 -5.11 11.27
C ALA A 380 4.64 -6.29 10.82
N VAL A 381 4.82 -6.49 9.51
CA VAL A 381 5.67 -7.57 8.97
C VAL A 381 7.12 -7.42 9.45
N TYR A 382 7.65 -6.18 9.45
CA TYR A 382 8.97 -5.92 10.02
C TYR A 382 9.04 -6.25 11.51
N THR A 383 8.07 -5.80 12.30
CA THR A 383 8.06 -6.01 13.76
C THR A 383 7.94 -7.48 14.13
N PHE A 384 7.14 -8.25 13.38
CA PHE A 384 6.91 -9.67 13.64
C PHE A 384 8.08 -10.56 13.24
N PHE A 385 8.68 -10.29 12.08
CA PHE A 385 9.62 -11.23 11.48
C PHE A 385 11.01 -10.65 11.22
N GLY A 386 11.18 -9.33 11.16
CA GLY A 386 12.44 -8.67 10.82
C GLY A 386 13.16 -8.00 12.00
N ARG A 387 12.44 -7.60 13.06
CA ARG A 387 13.00 -6.90 14.22
C ARG A 387 13.80 -7.87 15.08
N ASN A 388 15.11 -7.66 15.17
CA ASN A 388 15.98 -8.43 16.07
C ASN A 388 17.21 -7.63 16.49
N ASP A 389 17.16 -7.08 17.70
CA ASP A 389 18.20 -6.21 18.27
C ASP A 389 19.57 -6.89 18.37
N ALA A 390 19.62 -8.23 18.45
CA ALA A 390 20.88 -8.98 18.56
C ALA A 390 21.73 -8.92 17.28
N TYR A 391 21.09 -8.88 16.10
CA TYR A 391 21.76 -9.02 14.80
C TYR A 391 21.94 -7.69 14.03
N GLU A 392 21.44 -6.57 14.55
CA GLU A 392 21.74 -5.25 13.97
C GLU A 392 23.22 -4.86 14.14
N SER A 393 23.86 -5.40 15.17
CA SER A 393 25.29 -5.18 15.49
C SER A 393 26.26 -5.86 14.53
N THR A 394 25.80 -6.79 13.68
CA THR A 394 26.67 -7.66 12.87
C THR A 394 27.30 -6.95 11.64
N GLY A 395 27.04 -5.65 11.46
CA GLY A 395 27.70 -4.80 10.45
C GLY A 395 27.43 -5.17 8.99
N LEU A 396 26.43 -6.02 8.72
CA LEU A 396 26.10 -6.51 7.37
C LEU A 396 25.26 -5.55 6.52
N GLY A 397 24.78 -4.44 7.11
CA GLY A 397 23.90 -3.52 6.42
C GLY A 397 22.64 -4.21 5.88
N LEU A 398 22.07 -5.14 6.67
CA LEU A 398 20.89 -5.93 6.27
C LEU A 398 19.70 -5.05 5.90
N SER A 399 19.54 -3.95 6.64
CA SER A 399 18.59 -2.89 6.37
C SER A 399 19.30 -1.69 5.75
N SER A 400 18.83 -1.23 4.59
CA SER A 400 19.35 -0.01 3.98
C SER A 400 19.13 1.20 4.89
N SER A 401 19.89 2.29 4.70
CA SER A 401 19.60 3.56 5.38
C SER A 401 18.18 4.03 5.09
N ARG A 402 17.73 3.86 3.84
CA ARG A 402 16.37 4.19 3.40
C ARG A 402 15.30 3.40 4.15
N LEU A 403 15.42 2.07 4.23
CA LEU A 403 14.46 1.24 4.97
C LEU A 403 14.38 1.64 6.45
N ARG A 404 15.53 1.90 7.09
CA ARG A 404 15.57 2.37 8.48
C ARG A 404 14.89 3.73 8.66
N THR A 405 15.15 4.68 7.77
CA THR A 405 14.46 5.98 7.79
C THR A 405 12.95 5.83 7.60
N THR A 406 12.51 4.96 6.69
CA THR A 406 11.09 4.68 6.47
C THR A 406 10.44 4.06 7.70
N LEU A 407 11.05 3.04 8.31
CA LEU A 407 10.53 2.39 9.53
C LEU A 407 10.45 3.36 10.71
N ASN A 408 11.48 4.20 10.90
CA ASN A 408 11.47 5.23 11.94
C ASN A 408 10.38 6.28 11.69
N ARG A 409 10.21 6.74 10.45
CA ARG A 409 9.12 7.66 10.06
C ARG A 409 7.77 7.06 10.44
N ILE A 410 7.52 5.80 10.06
CA ILE A 410 6.25 5.12 10.35
C ILE A 410 6.03 5.00 11.86
N GLN A 411 7.06 4.61 12.60
CA GLN A 411 6.99 4.50 14.06
C GLN A 411 6.66 5.83 14.73
N GLU A 412 7.28 6.94 14.29
CA GLU A 412 7.02 8.27 14.84
C GLU A 412 5.63 8.81 14.45
N SER A 413 5.20 8.58 13.20
CA SER A 413 3.98 9.17 12.66
C SER A 413 2.71 8.39 12.98
N LEU A 414 2.77 7.05 12.99
CA LEU A 414 1.58 6.19 12.96
C LEU A 414 1.45 5.29 14.20
N ILE A 415 2.56 4.97 14.87
CA ILE A 415 2.56 3.99 15.97
C ILE A 415 2.51 4.67 17.33
N ASP A 416 1.60 4.21 18.17
CA ASP A 416 1.57 4.52 19.60
C ASP A 416 2.38 3.48 20.38
N MET A 417 3.47 3.94 20.99
CA MET A 417 4.38 3.12 21.79
C MET A 417 4.03 3.11 23.28
N GLU A 418 3.08 3.94 23.74
CA GLU A 418 2.84 4.21 25.16
C GLU A 418 1.95 3.16 25.87
N VAL A 419 1.53 2.08 25.22
CA VAL A 419 0.68 1.04 25.84
C VAL A 419 1.44 0.18 26.88
N ALA A 420 2.78 0.26 26.93
CA ALA A 420 3.60 -0.54 27.85
C ALA A 420 3.94 0.13 29.20
N SER A 421 3.56 1.39 29.43
CA SER A 421 3.76 2.04 30.73
C SER A 421 2.45 2.58 31.29
N GLU A 422 1.84 1.81 32.19
CA GLU A 422 1.01 2.38 33.24
C GLU A 422 1.91 3.30 34.10
N ASN A 423 2.08 4.54 33.67
CA ASN A 423 2.57 5.60 34.54
C ASN A 423 1.83 6.90 34.23
N VAL A 424 1.16 7.36 35.27
CA VAL A 424 0.37 8.58 35.38
C VAL A 424 1.19 9.80 34.97
N GLY A 425 0.67 10.60 34.04
CA GLY A 425 1.04 12.01 33.90
C GLY A 425 1.92 12.39 32.71
N SER A 426 1.36 12.35 31.50
CA SER A 426 1.82 13.19 30.39
C SER A 426 0.61 13.71 29.62
N LEU A 427 0.34 15.01 29.77
CA LEU A 427 -0.66 15.77 29.04
C LEU A 427 -0.10 16.13 27.65
N ALA A 428 -0.02 15.15 26.75
CA ALA A 428 -0.01 15.46 25.32
C ALA A 428 -1.44 15.85 24.89
N PRO A 429 -1.61 16.81 23.96
CA PRO A 429 -2.93 17.26 23.54
C PRO A 429 -3.72 16.08 22.95
N GLY A 430 -4.90 15.79 23.52
CA GLY A 430 -5.73 14.62 23.21
C GLY A 430 -6.25 14.50 21.77
N GLU A 431 -5.81 15.35 20.85
CA GLU A 431 -6.07 15.26 19.42
C GLU A 431 -5.00 14.43 18.68
N GLU A 432 -3.72 14.52 19.06
CA GLU A 432 -2.62 13.76 18.42
C GLU A 432 -2.68 12.25 18.77
N ARG A 433 -3.09 11.91 19.99
CA ARG A 433 -3.29 10.50 20.41
C ARG A 433 -4.43 9.81 19.66
N LYS A 434 -5.35 10.55 19.04
CA LYS A 434 -6.47 9.94 18.30
C LYS A 434 -6.08 9.45 16.90
N GLU A 435 -4.95 9.87 16.34
CA GLU A 435 -4.54 9.48 14.98
C GLU A 435 -3.53 8.32 14.96
N LYS A 436 -2.92 7.98 16.10
CA LYS A 436 -1.96 6.88 16.22
C LYS A 436 -2.65 5.57 16.57
N VAL A 437 -2.06 4.46 16.13
CA VAL A 437 -2.55 3.09 16.36
C VAL A 437 -1.53 2.32 17.18
N PRO A 438 -1.96 1.46 18.13
CA PRO A 438 -1.03 0.68 18.91
C PRO A 438 -0.09 -0.19 18.06
N SER A 439 1.11 -0.42 18.58
CA SER A 439 2.06 -1.34 17.97
C SER A 439 1.41 -2.73 17.80
N PRO A 440 1.51 -3.37 16.63
CA PRO A 440 0.97 -4.71 16.41
C PRO A 440 1.79 -5.76 17.16
N HIS A 441 1.16 -6.86 17.57
CA HIS A 441 1.81 -8.01 18.21
C HIS A 441 1.60 -9.31 17.42
N LEU A 442 2.60 -10.19 17.42
CA LEU A 442 2.51 -11.46 16.71
C LEU A 442 1.55 -12.41 17.44
N SER A 443 0.69 -13.09 16.69
CA SER A 443 -0.20 -14.14 17.22
C SER A 443 0.60 -15.22 17.95
N HIS A 444 0.11 -15.61 19.12
CA HIS A 444 0.65 -16.71 19.92
C HIS A 444 0.59 -18.07 19.19
N MET A 445 -0.23 -18.18 18.13
CA MET A 445 -0.34 -19.38 17.31
C MET A 445 0.85 -19.56 16.36
N VAL A 446 1.65 -18.51 16.13
CA VAL A 446 2.80 -18.55 15.21
C VAL A 446 4.06 -18.96 15.95
N VAL A 447 4.56 -20.16 15.64
CA VAL A 447 5.77 -20.71 16.27
C VAL A 447 7.01 -20.40 15.43
N LEU A 448 7.92 -19.56 15.96
CA LEU A 448 9.15 -19.13 15.29
C LEU A 448 10.44 -19.79 15.83
N THR A 449 10.31 -20.73 16.77
CA THR A 449 11.45 -21.32 17.50
C THR A 449 11.81 -22.72 17.03
N GLU A 450 10.94 -23.39 16.27
CA GLU A 450 11.13 -24.78 15.87
C GLU A 450 12.17 -24.94 14.74
N SER A 451 13.19 -25.77 14.97
CA SER A 451 14.23 -26.07 13.96
C SER A 451 13.73 -26.93 12.79
N ASN A 452 12.68 -27.73 13.00
CA ASN A 452 12.12 -28.60 11.96
C ASN A 452 11.42 -27.79 10.86
N THR A 453 10.77 -26.68 11.23
CA THR A 453 10.06 -25.77 10.32
C THR A 453 10.95 -24.63 9.82
N LEU A 454 12.28 -24.74 9.99
CA LEU A 454 13.25 -23.68 9.72
C LEU A 454 12.86 -22.34 10.39
N TYR A 455 12.49 -22.39 11.68
CA TYR A 455 12.19 -21.21 12.50
C TYR A 455 11.01 -20.39 11.95
N GLY A 456 9.96 -21.09 11.53
CA GLY A 456 8.75 -20.49 10.94
C GLY A 456 8.98 -19.93 9.54
N LEU A 457 9.82 -20.59 8.72
CA LEU A 457 10.13 -20.08 7.38
C LEU A 457 8.87 -19.94 6.51
N ALA A 458 7.93 -20.89 6.61
CA ALA A 458 6.66 -20.83 5.87
C ALA A 458 5.91 -19.51 6.12
N GLN A 459 5.69 -19.16 7.39
CA GLN A 459 5.00 -17.93 7.79
C GLN A 459 5.77 -16.68 7.37
N ARG A 460 7.11 -16.69 7.51
CA ARG A 460 7.98 -15.59 7.04
C ARG A 460 7.87 -15.37 5.53
N VAL A 461 7.83 -16.44 4.74
CA VAL A 461 7.67 -16.36 3.29
C VAL A 461 6.30 -15.82 2.92
N VAL A 462 5.24 -16.38 3.50
CA VAL A 462 3.87 -15.91 3.23
C VAL A 462 3.73 -14.44 3.62
N ALA A 463 4.22 -14.02 4.78
CA ALA A 463 4.18 -12.63 5.22
C ALA A 463 4.90 -11.66 4.28
N THR A 464 6.14 -11.99 3.94
CA THR A 464 7.00 -11.12 3.13
C THR A 464 6.50 -11.04 1.69
N GLU A 465 6.12 -12.16 1.09
CA GLU A 465 5.64 -12.18 -0.28
C GLU A 465 4.24 -11.59 -0.41
N SER A 466 3.40 -11.70 0.63
CA SER A 466 2.12 -10.97 0.68
C SER A 466 2.32 -9.46 0.70
N LEU A 467 3.32 -8.96 1.45
CA LEU A 467 3.67 -7.55 1.46
C LEU A 467 4.21 -7.09 0.09
N VAL A 468 5.05 -7.90 -0.56
CA VAL A 468 5.57 -7.58 -1.90
C VAL A 468 4.43 -7.57 -2.92
N PHE A 469 3.52 -8.54 -2.87
CA PHE A 469 2.33 -8.56 -3.71
C PHE A 469 1.47 -7.30 -3.50
N LEU A 470 1.27 -6.89 -2.23
CA LEU A 470 0.57 -5.65 -1.92
C LEU A 470 1.26 -4.43 -2.52
N ALA A 471 2.60 -4.37 -2.45
CA ALA A 471 3.39 -3.30 -3.07
C ALA A 471 3.19 -3.25 -4.59
N GLU A 472 3.21 -4.40 -5.26
CA GLU A 472 2.93 -4.51 -6.71
C GLU A 472 1.51 -4.00 -7.05
N GLN A 473 0.51 -4.26 -6.19
CA GLN A 473 -0.84 -3.73 -6.40
C GLN A 473 -0.89 -2.21 -6.26
N PHE A 474 -0.17 -1.64 -5.29
CA PHE A 474 -0.06 -0.18 -5.17
C PHE A 474 0.65 0.43 -6.39
N GLU A 475 1.74 -0.17 -6.87
CA GLU A 475 2.44 0.28 -8.09
C GLU A 475 1.52 0.26 -9.32
N PHE A 476 0.68 -0.77 -9.46
CA PHE A 476 -0.34 -0.83 -10.51
C PHE A 476 -1.36 0.33 -10.42
N LEU A 477 -1.75 0.72 -9.20
CA LEU A 477 -2.71 1.81 -8.96
C LEU A 477 -2.10 3.21 -9.08
N GLN A 478 -0.77 3.34 -9.14
CA GLN A 478 -0.06 4.63 -9.12
C GLN A 478 -0.59 5.62 -10.16
N ASN A 479 -0.80 5.19 -11.41
CA ASN A 479 -1.25 6.07 -12.49
C ASN A 479 -2.65 6.64 -12.23
N GLN A 480 -3.54 5.84 -11.63
CA GLN A 480 -4.89 6.27 -11.28
C GLN A 480 -4.86 7.28 -10.14
N LEU A 481 -4.06 7.01 -9.10
CA LEU A 481 -3.89 7.92 -7.98
C LEU A 481 -3.25 9.25 -8.39
N ASP A 482 -2.30 9.25 -9.33
CA ASP A 482 -1.67 10.49 -9.83
C ASP A 482 -2.64 11.35 -10.66
N SER A 483 -3.64 10.74 -11.32
CA SER A 483 -4.64 11.46 -12.11
C SER A 483 -5.63 12.25 -11.24
N VAL A 484 -5.92 11.76 -10.04
CA VAL A 484 -6.87 12.37 -9.09
C VAL A 484 -6.18 13.34 -8.14
N MET A 485 -4.85 13.27 -8.02
CA MET A 485 -4.06 14.10 -7.11
C MET A 485 -3.94 15.57 -7.55
N PRO A 486 -4.20 16.53 -6.64
CA PRO A 486 -3.89 17.93 -6.88
C PRO A 486 -2.40 18.15 -7.14
N ALA A 487 -2.06 19.02 -8.11
CA ALA A 487 -0.67 19.27 -8.52
C ALA A 487 0.26 19.63 -7.35
N ALA A 488 -0.24 20.42 -6.38
CA ALA A 488 0.52 20.84 -5.20
C ALA A 488 0.91 19.69 -4.25
N LYS A 489 0.21 18.55 -4.31
CA LYS A 489 0.42 17.41 -3.41
C LYS A 489 1.13 16.24 -4.08
N LYS A 490 1.32 16.25 -5.40
CA LYS A 490 2.01 15.18 -6.15
C LYS A 490 3.36 14.74 -5.57
N PRO A 491 4.20 15.63 -5.00
CA PRO A 491 5.45 15.21 -4.35
C PRO A 491 5.25 14.20 -3.21
N PHE A 492 4.14 14.26 -2.47
CA PHE A 492 3.82 13.29 -1.41
C PHE A 492 3.66 11.88 -1.98
N LEU A 493 2.91 11.73 -3.07
CA LEU A 493 2.67 10.43 -3.70
C LEU A 493 3.97 9.86 -4.28
N GLN A 494 4.78 10.69 -4.94
CA GLN A 494 6.10 10.30 -5.44
C GLN A 494 7.02 9.85 -4.29
N GLN A 495 7.01 10.56 -3.17
CA GLN A 495 7.77 10.18 -1.98
C GLN A 495 7.29 8.83 -1.42
N PHE A 496 5.98 8.62 -1.31
CA PHE A 496 5.42 7.35 -0.83
C PHE A 496 5.87 6.15 -1.67
N TYR A 497 5.78 6.22 -3.00
CA TYR A 497 6.23 5.14 -3.88
C TYR A 497 7.75 4.93 -3.83
N SER A 498 8.51 6.03 -3.90
CA SER A 498 9.98 5.96 -3.97
C SER A 498 10.65 5.57 -2.65
N GLN A 499 10.07 5.93 -1.50
CA GLN A 499 10.67 5.69 -0.18
C GLN A 499 10.03 4.54 0.59
N THR A 500 8.74 4.28 0.39
CA THR A 500 8.01 3.26 1.15
C THR A 500 7.75 2.01 0.29
N VAL A 501 6.94 2.13 -0.77
CA VAL A 501 6.52 0.98 -1.60
C VAL A 501 7.73 0.25 -2.19
N SER A 502 8.71 0.99 -2.73
CA SER A 502 9.92 0.40 -3.31
C SER A 502 10.78 -0.38 -2.29
N THR A 503 10.69 -0.06 -0.99
CA THR A 503 11.48 -0.70 0.07
C THR A 503 10.84 -1.97 0.62
N ALA A 504 9.58 -2.27 0.28
CA ALA A 504 8.88 -3.46 0.73
C ALA A 504 9.64 -4.76 0.44
N SER A 505 10.25 -4.86 -0.76
CA SER A 505 11.06 -6.01 -1.15
C SER A 505 12.40 -6.12 -0.41
N GLU A 506 12.91 -5.02 0.16
CA GLU A 506 14.16 -5.02 0.93
C GLU A 506 14.01 -5.77 2.26
N LEU A 507 12.80 -5.85 2.81
CA LEU A 507 12.51 -6.57 4.06
C LEU A 507 12.81 -8.08 3.98
N ARG A 508 12.89 -8.65 2.78
CA ARG A 508 13.34 -10.03 2.58
C ARG A 508 14.68 -10.30 3.26
N LYS A 509 15.63 -9.36 3.18
CA LYS A 509 16.98 -9.53 3.75
C LYS A 509 16.97 -9.70 5.27
N PRO A 510 16.51 -8.73 6.09
CA PRO A 510 16.50 -8.88 7.54
C PRO A 510 15.64 -10.06 8.01
N ILE A 511 14.50 -10.33 7.36
CA ILE A 511 13.59 -11.42 7.76
C ILE A 511 14.23 -12.80 7.56
N TYR A 512 14.83 -13.03 6.39
CA TYR A 512 15.44 -14.32 6.06
C TYR A 512 16.83 -14.49 6.67
N TRP A 513 17.51 -13.40 7.02
CA TRP A 513 18.75 -13.43 7.80
C TRP A 513 18.59 -14.19 9.11
N ILE A 514 17.50 -13.95 9.85
CA ILE A 514 17.24 -14.62 11.13
C ILE A 514 17.11 -16.14 10.95
N VAL A 515 16.50 -16.57 9.85
CA VAL A 515 16.41 -18.01 9.52
C VAL A 515 17.80 -18.56 9.20
N ALA A 516 18.55 -17.89 8.32
CA ALA A 516 19.90 -18.32 7.94
C ALA A 516 20.85 -18.40 9.15
N ALA A 517 20.80 -17.42 10.05
CA ALA A 517 21.62 -17.36 11.27
C ALA A 517 21.36 -18.52 12.23
N LYS A 518 20.16 -19.12 12.20
CA LYS A 518 19.77 -20.25 13.06
C LYS A 518 19.77 -21.59 12.32
N ALA A 519 19.71 -21.58 10.99
CA ALA A 519 19.57 -22.79 10.17
C ALA A 519 20.82 -23.69 10.21
N ILE A 520 22.00 -23.09 10.40
CA ILE A 520 23.29 -23.77 10.49
C ILE A 520 23.92 -23.44 11.85
N ASP A 521 24.45 -24.44 12.52
CA ASP A 521 25.14 -24.26 13.81
C ASP A 521 26.57 -23.74 13.59
N TYR A 522 26.70 -22.43 13.40
CA TYR A 522 28.00 -21.78 13.20
C TYR A 522 28.91 -21.84 14.45
N GLU A 523 28.34 -21.90 15.65
CA GLU A 523 29.11 -21.99 16.90
C GLU A 523 29.83 -23.34 16.99
N GLN A 524 29.12 -24.43 16.69
CA GLN A 524 29.73 -25.76 16.61
C GLN A 524 30.84 -25.83 15.55
N GLN A 525 30.69 -25.12 14.42
CA GLN A 525 31.75 -25.04 13.41
C GLN A 525 33.00 -24.34 13.94
N LEU A 526 32.84 -23.24 14.68
CA LEU A 526 33.97 -22.56 15.33
C LEU A 526 34.69 -23.47 16.35
N LEU A 527 33.93 -24.26 17.11
CA LEU A 527 34.50 -25.23 18.04
C LEU A 527 35.30 -26.33 17.33
N LEU A 528 34.80 -26.84 16.20
CA LEU A 528 35.53 -27.81 15.39
C LEU A 528 36.83 -27.22 14.82
N MET A 529 36.78 -25.98 14.32
CA MET A 529 37.96 -25.27 13.82
C MET A 529 39.00 -24.99 14.91
N ALA A 530 38.55 -24.70 16.14
CA ALA A 530 39.45 -24.47 17.28
C ALA A 530 40.26 -25.72 17.68
N ASN A 531 39.74 -26.92 17.38
CA ASN A 531 40.43 -28.19 17.66
C ASN A 531 41.45 -28.59 16.57
N VAL A 532 41.49 -27.88 15.44
CA VAL A 532 42.44 -28.15 14.36
C VAL A 532 43.83 -27.61 14.72
N LYS A 533 44.86 -28.44 14.49
CA LYS A 533 46.26 -28.04 14.63
C LYS A 533 46.75 -27.42 13.32
N TRP A 534 47.02 -26.12 13.34
CA TRP A 534 47.51 -25.37 12.18
C TRP A 534 49.05 -25.27 12.10
N ASP A 535 49.77 -25.85 13.06
CA ASP A 535 51.24 -25.96 13.05
C ASP A 535 51.66 -27.36 12.56
N VAL A 536 51.46 -27.58 11.26
CA VAL A 536 51.71 -28.87 10.59
C VAL A 536 53.09 -28.84 9.93
N LYS A 537 53.83 -29.94 9.98
CA LYS A 537 55.19 -30.04 9.41
C LYS A 537 55.23 -30.53 7.97
N GLU A 538 54.16 -31.18 7.52
CA GLU A 538 54.05 -31.78 6.20
C GLU A 538 52.81 -31.22 5.48
N ILE A 539 52.90 -31.11 4.15
CA ILE A 539 51.77 -30.67 3.33
C ILE A 539 50.72 -31.78 3.32
N MET A 540 49.56 -31.49 3.89
CA MET A 540 48.42 -32.41 3.93
C MET A 540 47.75 -32.48 2.55
N SER A 541 47.34 -33.67 2.14
CA SER A 541 46.58 -33.92 0.89
C SER A 541 45.06 -33.92 1.08
N GLN A 542 44.59 -33.93 2.34
CA GLN A 542 43.18 -34.00 2.71
C GLN A 542 42.78 -32.76 3.50
N HIS A 543 41.54 -32.33 3.30
CA HIS A 543 40.93 -31.22 4.04
C HIS A 543 40.47 -31.67 5.44
N ASN A 544 40.25 -30.70 6.32
CA ASN A 544 39.82 -30.94 7.70
C ASN A 544 38.34 -31.35 7.81
N VAL A 545 38.02 -32.12 8.86
CA VAL A 545 36.68 -32.68 9.11
C VAL A 545 35.58 -31.61 9.25
N TYR A 546 35.93 -30.41 9.73
CA TYR A 546 34.94 -29.33 9.86
C TYR A 546 34.36 -28.89 8.51
N VAL A 547 35.11 -29.02 7.41
CA VAL A 547 34.61 -28.68 6.06
C VAL A 547 33.48 -29.62 5.65
N ASP A 548 33.65 -30.92 5.87
CA ASP A 548 32.60 -31.91 5.60
C ASP A 548 31.41 -31.74 6.55
N ALA A 549 31.66 -31.40 7.83
CA ALA A 549 30.60 -31.10 8.78
C ALA A 549 29.77 -29.89 8.35
N LEU A 550 30.41 -28.79 7.94
CA LEU A 550 29.74 -27.60 7.42
C LEU A 550 28.93 -27.90 6.15
N LEU A 551 29.50 -28.65 5.20
CA LEU A 551 28.79 -29.03 3.98
C LEU A 551 27.57 -29.93 4.26
N LYS A 552 27.67 -30.81 5.25
CA LYS A 552 26.54 -31.64 5.70
C LYS A 552 25.40 -30.79 6.27
N GLU A 553 25.71 -29.68 6.96
CA GLU A 553 24.69 -28.72 7.41
C GLU A 553 24.02 -28.02 6.22
N PHE A 554 24.77 -27.66 5.16
CA PHE A 554 24.18 -27.12 3.92
C PHE A 554 23.28 -28.13 3.20
N GLU A 555 23.66 -29.41 3.17
CA GLU A 555 22.82 -30.49 2.63
C GLU A 555 21.54 -30.67 3.46
N LEU A 556 21.65 -30.64 4.79
CA LEU A 556 20.51 -30.71 5.70
C LEU A 556 19.56 -29.53 5.50
N PHE A 557 20.11 -28.32 5.39
CA PHE A 557 19.36 -27.11 5.10
C PHE A 557 18.60 -27.24 3.77
N ASN A 558 19.26 -27.66 2.69
CA ASN A 558 18.63 -27.85 1.38
C ASN A 558 17.51 -28.89 1.42
N ARG A 559 17.69 -29.97 2.19
CA ARG A 559 16.65 -30.99 2.39
C ARG A 559 15.43 -30.42 3.12
N LYS A 560 15.64 -29.72 4.24
CA LYS A 560 14.55 -29.05 4.99
C LYS A 560 13.82 -28.03 4.11
N LEU A 561 14.56 -27.25 3.31
CA LEU A 561 13.99 -26.29 2.37
C LEU A 561 13.13 -26.97 1.29
N SER A 562 13.60 -28.11 0.77
CA SER A 562 12.88 -28.94 -0.21
C SER A 562 11.65 -29.64 0.37
N GLU A 563 11.64 -29.95 1.66
CA GLU A 563 10.46 -30.49 2.36
C GLU A 563 9.40 -29.41 2.59
N LEU A 564 9.83 -28.20 2.97
CA LEU A 564 8.94 -27.04 3.13
C LEU A 564 8.35 -26.56 1.81
N SER A 565 9.11 -26.64 0.71
CA SER A 565 8.63 -26.23 -0.62
C SER A 565 7.42 -27.04 -1.11
N LYS A 566 7.18 -28.23 -0.55
CA LYS A 566 5.99 -29.06 -0.82
C LYS A 566 4.72 -28.49 -0.20
N HIS A 567 4.86 -27.79 0.93
CA HIS A 567 3.75 -27.24 1.71
C HIS A 567 3.49 -25.78 1.32
N VAL A 568 4.55 -24.98 1.16
CA VAL A 568 4.48 -23.56 0.78
C VAL A 568 5.40 -23.33 -0.41
N ARG A 569 4.89 -22.63 -1.43
CA ARG A 569 5.70 -22.21 -2.58
C ARG A 569 6.79 -21.24 -2.12
N ILE A 570 8.05 -21.56 -2.43
CA ILE A 570 9.19 -20.68 -2.14
C ILE A 570 9.63 -20.01 -3.45
N PRO A 571 9.42 -18.69 -3.62
CA PRO A 571 9.88 -17.98 -4.81
C PRO A 571 11.40 -18.02 -4.97
N LEU A 572 11.88 -17.97 -6.22
CA LEU A 572 13.32 -17.95 -6.50
C LEU A 572 14.07 -16.79 -5.81
N PRO A 573 13.53 -15.54 -5.75
CA PRO A 573 14.18 -14.47 -5.01
C PRO A 573 14.39 -14.79 -3.53
N VAL A 574 13.44 -15.47 -2.91
CA VAL A 574 13.52 -15.90 -1.50
C VAL A 574 14.59 -16.97 -1.32
N SER A 575 14.56 -18.01 -2.16
CA SER A 575 15.56 -19.08 -2.13
C SER A 575 16.98 -18.51 -2.30
N ASN A 576 17.17 -17.59 -3.26
CA ASN A 576 18.45 -16.95 -3.49
C ASN A 576 18.93 -16.15 -2.28
N ILE A 577 18.06 -15.38 -1.62
CA ILE A 577 18.43 -14.60 -0.43
C ILE A 577 18.80 -15.51 0.75
N LEU A 578 18.04 -16.58 0.98
CA LEU A 578 18.35 -17.55 2.04
C LEU A 578 19.72 -18.19 1.83
N TRP A 579 19.99 -18.70 0.62
CA TRP A 579 21.28 -19.28 0.27
C TRP A 579 22.41 -18.25 0.38
N GLU A 580 22.19 -17.02 -0.10
CA GLU A 580 23.15 -15.94 0.02
C GLU A 580 23.53 -15.69 1.48
N HIS A 581 22.54 -15.59 2.37
CA HIS A 581 22.78 -15.37 3.80
C HIS A 581 23.51 -16.55 4.47
N CYS A 582 23.09 -17.78 4.21
CA CYS A 582 23.75 -18.97 4.75
C CYS A 582 25.23 -19.02 4.33
N ILE A 583 25.54 -18.68 3.08
CA ILE A 583 26.91 -18.66 2.54
C ILE A 583 27.73 -17.52 3.14
N ARG A 584 27.19 -16.30 3.21
CA ARG A 584 27.88 -15.15 3.85
C ARG A 584 28.23 -15.45 5.30
N LEU A 585 27.29 -16.00 6.06
CA LEU A 585 27.50 -16.41 7.45
C LEU A 585 28.57 -17.51 7.57
N ALA A 586 28.54 -18.52 6.70
CA ALA A 586 29.57 -19.56 6.67
C ALA A 586 30.95 -18.97 6.38
N ASN A 587 31.09 -18.12 5.36
CA ASN A 587 32.36 -17.48 5.01
C ASN A 587 32.90 -16.59 6.13
N ARG A 588 32.03 -15.87 6.84
CA ARG A 588 32.42 -15.11 8.04
C ARG A 588 32.86 -16.00 9.19
N THR A 589 32.15 -17.11 9.39
CA THR A 589 32.51 -18.12 10.41
C THR A 589 33.88 -18.73 10.13
N LEU A 590 34.21 -18.99 8.85
CA LEU A 590 35.53 -19.47 8.46
C LEU A 590 36.63 -18.45 8.80
N VAL A 591 36.45 -17.18 8.44
CA VAL A 591 37.42 -16.12 8.78
C VAL A 591 37.55 -15.94 10.28
N GLU A 592 36.45 -15.97 11.04
CA GLU A 592 36.50 -15.91 12.50
C GLU A 592 37.24 -17.13 13.09
N GLY A 593 37.04 -18.33 12.54
CA GLY A 593 37.77 -19.53 12.91
C GLY A 593 39.28 -19.39 12.66
N TYR A 594 39.69 -18.93 11.47
CA TYR A 594 41.10 -18.67 11.14
C TYR A 594 41.70 -17.57 12.02
N ALA A 595 40.92 -16.54 12.32
CA ALA A 595 41.29 -15.44 13.20
C ALA A 595 41.40 -15.84 14.69
N ASN A 596 41.01 -17.05 15.10
CA ASN A 596 41.22 -17.57 16.45
C ASN A 596 42.46 -18.48 16.56
N VAL A 597 43.17 -18.73 15.46
CA VAL A 597 44.37 -19.57 15.42
C VAL A 597 45.54 -18.86 16.10
N LYS A 598 46.25 -19.56 17.01
CA LYS A 598 47.39 -18.97 17.76
C LYS A 598 48.75 -19.17 17.09
N LYS A 599 48.92 -20.26 16.34
CA LYS A 599 50.14 -20.63 15.63
C LYS A 599 49.77 -21.28 14.31
N CYS A 600 50.40 -20.87 13.22
CA CYS A 600 50.12 -21.38 11.88
C CYS A 600 51.43 -21.50 11.09
N SER A 601 51.77 -22.71 10.64
CA SER A 601 52.93 -22.98 9.79
C SER A 601 52.63 -22.65 8.33
N ASN A 602 53.63 -22.66 7.45
CA ASN A 602 53.41 -22.44 6.01
C ASN A 602 52.54 -23.54 5.41
N GLU A 603 52.74 -24.77 5.84
CA GLU A 603 51.96 -25.95 5.48
C GLU A 603 50.53 -25.84 6.02
N GLY A 604 50.35 -25.28 7.23
CA GLY A 604 49.03 -24.97 7.79
C GLY A 604 48.26 -23.92 7.00
N ARG A 605 48.94 -22.90 6.46
CA ARG A 605 48.32 -21.90 5.56
C ARG A 605 47.87 -22.53 4.24
N ALA A 606 48.68 -23.45 3.69
CA ALA A 606 48.30 -24.23 2.51
C ALA A 606 47.08 -25.12 2.81
N LEU A 607 46.98 -25.68 4.02
CA LEU A 607 45.80 -26.43 4.47
C LEU A 607 44.55 -25.54 4.59
N MET A 608 44.64 -24.31 5.11
CA MET A 608 43.51 -23.37 5.11
C MET A 608 42.98 -23.10 3.69
N GLN A 609 43.89 -22.96 2.72
CA GLN A 609 43.55 -22.76 1.33
C GLN A 609 42.91 -24.01 0.70
N LEU A 610 43.44 -25.20 1.00
CA LEU A 610 42.87 -26.47 0.58
C LEU A 610 41.44 -26.65 1.12
N ASP A 611 41.25 -26.41 2.42
CA ASP A 611 39.95 -26.51 3.10
C ASP A 611 38.90 -25.61 2.44
N PHE A 612 39.26 -24.34 2.19
CA PHE A 612 38.35 -23.40 1.55
C PHE A 612 38.06 -23.75 0.08
N GLN A 613 39.05 -24.25 -0.67
CA GLN A 613 38.82 -24.72 -2.03
C GLN A 613 37.90 -25.93 -2.08
N GLN A 614 38.07 -26.90 -1.17
CA GLN A 614 37.18 -28.06 -1.07
C GLN A 614 35.76 -27.66 -0.68
N PHE A 615 35.62 -26.71 0.26
CA PHE A 615 34.33 -26.12 0.61
C PHE A 615 33.65 -25.50 -0.63
N LEU A 616 34.34 -24.64 -1.38
CA LEU A 616 33.79 -23.99 -2.57
C LEU A 616 33.39 -25.01 -3.65
N MET A 617 34.26 -25.98 -3.97
CA MET A 617 34.00 -26.97 -5.02
C MET A 617 32.75 -27.82 -4.74
N LYS A 618 32.51 -28.15 -3.47
CA LYS A 618 31.32 -28.92 -3.05
C LYS A 618 30.10 -28.02 -2.91
N LEU A 619 30.23 -26.81 -2.34
CA LEU A 619 29.16 -25.82 -2.23
C LEU A 619 28.60 -25.43 -3.59
N GLU A 620 29.46 -25.24 -4.59
CA GLU A 620 29.06 -24.91 -5.97
C GLU A 620 28.15 -25.96 -6.62
N LYS A 621 28.14 -27.20 -6.11
CA LYS A 621 27.23 -28.26 -6.58
C LYS A 621 25.86 -28.23 -5.88
N LEU A 622 25.77 -27.56 -4.73
CA LEU A 622 24.56 -27.45 -3.91
C LEU A 622 23.73 -26.19 -4.22
N THR A 623 24.37 -25.14 -4.75
CA THR A 623 23.71 -23.87 -5.08
C THR A 623 24.05 -23.36 -6.47
N ASP A 624 23.08 -22.69 -7.10
CA ASP A 624 23.24 -22.03 -8.40
C ASP A 624 23.70 -20.57 -8.28
N ILE A 625 23.86 -20.03 -7.06
CA ILE A 625 24.26 -18.63 -6.86
C ILE A 625 25.67 -18.41 -7.40
N ARG A 626 25.81 -17.47 -8.34
CA ARG A 626 27.09 -17.01 -8.88
C ARG A 626 27.09 -15.49 -9.05
N PRO A 627 28.15 -14.78 -8.65
CA PRO A 627 29.35 -15.26 -7.93
C PRO A 627 29.03 -15.70 -6.48
N ILE A 628 29.90 -16.51 -5.87
CA ILE A 628 29.73 -16.96 -4.48
C ILE A 628 29.87 -15.75 -3.53
N PRO A 629 28.86 -15.46 -2.69
CA PRO A 629 28.88 -14.32 -1.77
C PRO A 629 30.07 -14.38 -0.80
N ASP A 630 30.72 -13.24 -0.56
CA ASP A 630 31.85 -13.09 0.37
C ASP A 630 33.00 -14.10 0.15
N LYS A 631 33.15 -14.63 -1.07
CA LYS A 631 34.28 -15.49 -1.43
C LYS A 631 35.62 -14.75 -1.29
N GLU A 632 35.68 -13.53 -1.83
CA GLU A 632 36.87 -12.69 -1.78
C GLU A 632 37.26 -12.33 -0.35
N PHE A 633 36.29 -12.19 0.56
CA PHE A 633 36.52 -11.94 1.99
C PHE A 633 37.33 -13.07 2.64
N VAL A 634 37.07 -14.34 2.30
CA VAL A 634 37.89 -15.44 2.85
C VAL A 634 39.23 -15.54 2.12
N GLU A 635 39.24 -15.42 0.79
CA GLU A 635 40.48 -15.56 0.01
C GLU A 635 41.51 -14.48 0.34
N THR A 636 41.07 -13.22 0.46
CA THR A 636 41.98 -12.10 0.76
C THR A 636 42.54 -12.23 2.17
N TYR A 637 41.74 -12.69 3.15
CA TYR A 637 42.24 -12.99 4.50
C TYR A 637 43.31 -14.09 4.50
N ILE A 638 43.09 -15.21 3.78
CA ILE A 638 44.10 -16.29 3.69
C ILE A 638 45.35 -15.80 2.95
N LYS A 639 45.20 -15.05 1.86
CA LYS A 639 46.32 -14.45 1.11
C LYS A 639 47.11 -13.46 1.95
N ALA A 640 46.46 -12.78 2.90
CA ALA A 640 47.12 -11.84 3.79
C ALA A 640 48.20 -12.49 4.68
N TYR A 641 48.17 -13.81 4.88
CA TYR A 641 49.24 -14.54 5.57
C TYR A 641 50.60 -14.48 4.86
N TYR A 642 50.62 -14.20 3.56
CA TYR A 642 51.83 -14.19 2.74
C TYR A 642 52.38 -12.78 2.48
N LEU A 643 51.75 -11.73 3.05
CA LEU A 643 52.15 -10.34 2.82
C LEU A 643 53.44 -9.97 3.56
N THR A 644 54.20 -9.03 2.98
CA THR A 644 55.35 -8.40 3.64
C THR A 644 54.91 -7.30 4.62
N GLU A 645 55.83 -6.79 5.45
CA GLU A 645 55.54 -5.70 6.41
C GLU A 645 54.88 -4.48 5.75
N ASN A 646 55.45 -4.01 4.65
CA ASN A 646 55.02 -2.79 3.96
C ASN A 646 53.66 -2.97 3.29
N ASP A 647 53.39 -4.16 2.76
CA ASP A 647 52.13 -4.48 2.11
C ASP A 647 51.03 -4.70 3.16
N MET A 648 51.37 -5.25 4.33
CA MET A 648 50.40 -5.45 5.42
C MET A 648 49.91 -4.12 5.99
N GLU A 649 50.77 -3.09 6.13
CA GLU A 649 50.32 -1.76 6.58
C GLU A 649 49.31 -1.13 5.59
N ARG A 650 49.51 -1.30 4.28
CA ARG A 650 48.56 -0.83 3.26
C ARG A 650 47.28 -1.65 3.27
N TRP A 651 47.41 -2.98 3.34
CA TRP A 651 46.28 -3.90 3.33
C TRP A 651 45.31 -3.63 4.49
N ILE A 652 45.83 -3.43 5.71
CA ILE A 652 45.03 -3.06 6.89
C ILE A 652 44.25 -1.76 6.66
N LYS A 653 44.85 -0.75 6.04
CA LYS A 653 44.19 0.55 5.77
C LYS A 653 43.10 0.44 4.71
N GLU A 654 43.28 -0.47 3.74
CA GLU A 654 42.35 -0.69 2.62
C GLU A 654 41.15 -1.57 3.01
N HIS A 655 41.33 -2.57 3.88
CA HIS A 655 40.30 -3.57 4.20
C HIS A 655 39.65 -3.26 5.56
N ARG A 656 38.49 -2.58 5.51
CA ARG A 656 37.72 -2.15 6.71
C ARG A 656 36.62 -3.14 7.12
N GLU A 657 36.45 -4.20 6.37
CA GLU A 657 35.43 -5.23 6.57
C GLU A 657 35.81 -6.26 7.65
N TYR A 658 37.07 -6.31 8.07
CA TYR A 658 37.55 -7.19 9.14
C TYR A 658 37.51 -6.51 10.50
N SER A 659 37.25 -7.28 11.56
CA SER A 659 37.24 -6.74 12.91
C SER A 659 38.65 -6.44 13.45
N THR A 660 38.76 -5.51 14.39
CA THR A 660 40.01 -5.20 15.12
C THR A 660 40.68 -6.48 15.66
N LYS A 661 39.88 -7.43 16.17
CA LYS A 661 40.34 -8.74 16.65
C LYS A 661 40.96 -9.58 15.53
N GLN A 662 40.29 -9.67 14.38
CA GLN A 662 40.75 -10.44 13.22
C GLN A 662 42.06 -9.88 12.64
N LEU A 663 42.16 -8.57 12.53
CA LEU A 663 43.37 -7.86 12.09
C LEU A 663 44.52 -8.02 13.10
N THR A 664 44.24 -7.85 14.39
CA THR A 664 45.24 -8.01 15.45
C THR A 664 45.83 -9.41 15.46
N ASN A 665 45.00 -10.44 15.31
CA ASN A 665 45.51 -11.80 15.32
C ASN A 665 46.28 -12.15 14.03
N LEU A 666 45.84 -11.66 12.87
CA LEU A 666 46.57 -11.80 11.62
C LEU A 666 48.01 -11.23 11.76
N VAL A 667 48.17 -10.02 12.29
CA VAL A 667 49.51 -9.43 12.55
C VAL A 667 50.33 -10.30 13.52
N ASN A 668 49.70 -10.83 14.57
CA ASN A 668 50.39 -11.63 15.58
C ASN A 668 50.88 -12.99 15.04
N VAL A 669 50.11 -13.65 14.17
CA VAL A 669 50.41 -14.99 13.64
C VAL A 669 51.26 -14.92 12.38
N CYS A 670 50.99 -14.00 11.46
CA CYS A 670 51.72 -13.89 10.19
C CYS A 670 53.15 -13.40 10.37
N LEU A 671 53.35 -12.46 11.30
CA LEU A 671 54.60 -11.70 11.45
C LEU A 671 55.34 -12.01 12.76
N GLY A 672 54.74 -12.78 13.67
CA GLY A 672 55.25 -13.02 15.02
C GLY A 672 56.63 -13.69 15.09
N SER A 673 57.02 -14.45 14.06
CA SER A 673 58.33 -15.14 13.96
C SER A 673 59.34 -14.46 13.03
N HIS A 674 58.91 -13.53 12.15
CA HIS A 674 59.74 -12.98 11.07
C HIS A 674 59.97 -11.46 11.13
N ILE A 675 59.37 -10.74 12.10
CA ILE A 675 59.41 -9.25 12.16
C ILE A 675 59.95 -8.70 13.49
N ASN A 676 60.54 -7.51 13.40
CA ASN A 676 61.05 -6.74 14.53
C ASN A 676 59.89 -6.28 15.46
N LYS A 677 60.08 -6.38 16.78
CA LYS A 677 59.10 -6.00 17.82
C LYS A 677 58.54 -4.57 17.64
N LYS A 678 59.37 -3.64 17.15
CA LYS A 678 58.99 -2.24 16.89
C LYS A 678 58.00 -2.10 15.72
N ALA A 679 58.20 -2.88 14.65
CA ALA A 679 57.33 -2.90 13.47
C ALA A 679 55.96 -3.51 13.81
N ARG A 680 55.93 -4.59 14.59
CA ARG A 680 54.69 -5.17 15.12
C ARG A 680 53.88 -4.17 15.96
N GLN A 681 54.54 -3.42 16.86
CA GLN A 681 53.87 -2.39 17.64
C GLN A 681 53.31 -1.25 16.77
N LYS A 682 54.00 -0.88 15.69
CA LYS A 682 53.52 0.12 14.73
C LYS A 682 52.24 -0.33 14.00
N LEU A 683 52.19 -1.59 13.55
CA LEU A 683 51.00 -2.15 12.90
C LEU A 683 49.81 -2.24 13.86
N LEU A 684 50.03 -2.68 15.10
CA LEU A 684 48.98 -2.72 16.12
C LEU A 684 48.44 -1.32 16.46
N ALA A 685 49.33 -0.32 16.59
CA ALA A 685 48.91 1.07 16.78
C ALA A 685 48.09 1.61 15.59
N THR A 686 48.41 1.17 14.36
CA THR A 686 47.64 1.55 13.16
C THR A 686 46.22 0.97 13.20
N ILE A 687 46.06 -0.25 13.71
CA ILE A 687 44.73 -0.88 13.89
C ILE A 687 43.94 -0.13 14.97
N ASP A 688 44.55 0.18 16.10
CA ASP A 688 43.90 0.93 17.20
C ASP A 688 43.47 2.34 16.78
N ASP A 689 44.27 3.02 15.95
CA ASP A 689 43.93 4.34 15.41
C ASP A 689 42.80 4.29 14.37
N MET A 690 42.58 3.14 13.72
CA MET A 690 41.45 2.94 12.80
C MET A 690 40.12 2.73 13.52
N ASP A 691 40.14 2.15 14.72
CA ASP A 691 38.96 1.88 15.53
C ASP A 691 38.48 3.11 16.32
N ARG A 692 39.31 4.16 16.42
CA ARG A 692 38.92 5.42 17.04
C ARG A 692 37.91 6.15 16.15
N PRO A 693 36.71 6.52 16.67
CA PRO A 693 35.79 7.36 15.93
C PRO A 693 36.51 8.67 15.62
N LYS A 694 36.60 9.03 14.33
CA LYS A 694 37.08 10.35 13.93
C LYS A 694 36.21 11.39 14.65
N ARG A 695 36.81 12.12 15.59
CA ARG A 695 36.18 13.23 16.30
C ARG A 695 35.73 14.31 15.33
#